data_AF-A4X8Z9-F1
#
_entry.id   AF-A4X8Z9-F1
#
_cell.length_a   1.000
_cell.length_b   1.000
_cell.length_c   1.000
_cell.angle_alpha   90.00
_cell.angle_beta   90.00
_cell.angle_gamma   90.00
#
_symmetry.space_group_name_H-M   'P 1'
#
loop_
_entity.id
_entity.type
_entity.pdbx_description
1 polymer ?
#
loop_
_entity_poly.entity_id
_entity_poly.type
_entity_poly.pdbx_seq_one_letter_code
_entity_poly.pdbx_strand_id
1 'polypeptide(L)'
;MATVDDVVTPRRRFRGGLVTIATVTALLAAMGLTVLGVGTADNAVATFDASSWLWSSARGELARVNGVTARVDTRLEVPGARQHPVQVAQTDRLLVLRDLSTGRVSSLDLATLRILATSPTTPGLGVNVVLHEEAAFVVDAVQGVVRQLDPRSLTPVGKSVHFPPGITGGSFDGAGRLWIAVPSEGTVSAISAAPLASLSAFPEGGLGPELIETYDVTEPHHELMVSTLDDGVAVLDRTAGSLIMVRQGDVTQTPLATSAPAVLPARTNGSAVPVTVPSQRQVYVVTDGVVTNFTVPGDGGDLSPAVSWAGRFYCADEATGTVYVLDDSGRMVDSMSGAPAGPLELEVRENHLFINAPDSSTAQVVDDRHRMREVDKYANDVLGGDPPPVPPPPPPPKKPKESRPGPPQAVTAAAGDAQARVSWRAAASNGADIIKYVVSGGGQRVEVGANQRAVEVKGLTNGETYAFSVFAVNAKGDGPARSSNPVTPTAEVPDPPASASAEARPDGTVAVRWPAADGQGNTIARYVVTATSAGTNSLAGEATGTELVVPAGELEFGRQYAFSVVAVNDKGAGSEASPVSNTVVPHAPPGKPVEPQATTVADQPGTVAVQWGPAAANGRPVTAYLVVVGGQQIEVTDTRTTVSGLGDGQQVTVRVRAVNEAGPGPEATVTARTVAAPRVTVTGSSATATAVTVNFTVDAGGGKATCVLSTGGKPAKSGPCSRITLSGLTPSTAYTFTVTATNAAGPGSATRAQSTAVLYGTATCNNGDSGDEATYCDADVDGRNGNEVFATPWQDNRQVGWAKPGTRLKAYCRQAGEEVYAYIYNGDKRSTWWVQVDYQGRNYIPWAWLNLDGGDDINVLPTC
;
A
#
# COMPACT_ATOMS: atom_id res chain seq x y z
N MET A 1 74.40 -47.68 -77.16
CA MET A 1 75.83 -47.51 -77.52
C MET A 1 75.91 -46.44 -78.59
N ALA A 2 76.83 -45.47 -78.60
CA ALA A 2 77.88 -45.09 -77.63
C ALA A 2 78.55 -43.76 -78.10
N THR A 3 79.21 -42.89 -77.31
CA THR A 3 79.24 -42.53 -75.87
C THR A 3 80.20 -41.33 -75.70
N VAL A 4 80.05 -40.49 -74.65
CA VAL A 4 81.12 -39.62 -74.05
C VAL A 4 81.55 -38.40 -74.90
N ASP A 5 81.82 -37.18 -74.40
CA ASP A 5 81.82 -36.55 -73.05
C ASP A 5 81.35 -35.07 -73.16
N ASP A 6 80.96 -34.37 -72.07
CA ASP A 6 80.31 -33.02 -72.17
C ASP A 6 80.66 -31.96 -71.06
N VAL A 7 80.14 -30.71 -71.18
CA VAL A 7 80.89 -29.46 -70.91
C VAL A 7 80.22 -28.39 -69.98
N VAL A 8 81.00 -27.91 -68.99
CA VAL A 8 81.16 -26.52 -68.42
C VAL A 8 79.99 -25.50 -68.38
N THR A 9 79.72 -24.86 -67.21
CA THR A 9 79.66 -23.38 -66.99
C THR A 9 79.28 -22.91 -65.55
N PRO A 10 79.76 -21.74 -65.06
CA PRO A 10 79.24 -21.08 -63.83
C PRO A 10 79.03 -19.53 -63.90
N ARG A 11 78.05 -18.94 -63.17
CA ARG A 11 78.13 -17.54 -62.60
C ARG A 11 76.95 -17.04 -61.71
N ARG A 12 77.34 -16.33 -60.62
CA ARG A 12 76.75 -15.24 -59.80
C ARG A 12 75.24 -14.84 -59.88
N ARG A 13 74.68 -14.50 -58.70
CA ARG A 13 73.48 -13.64 -58.47
C ARG A 13 73.83 -12.13 -58.47
N PHE A 14 72.84 -11.26 -58.74
CA PHE A 14 72.94 -9.78 -58.87
C PHE A 14 71.56 -9.10 -58.58
N ARG A 15 71.35 -7.77 -58.40
CA ARG A 15 72.14 -6.64 -57.83
C ARG A 15 71.31 -5.32 -57.82
N GLY A 16 70.43 -5.09 -56.84
CA GLY A 16 69.67 -3.82 -56.64
C GLY A 16 68.58 -3.96 -55.56
N GLY A 17 68.04 -2.91 -54.92
CA GLY A 17 68.12 -1.45 -55.14
C GLY A 17 66.76 -0.90 -55.61
N LEU A 18 66.12 0.10 -55.00
CA LEU A 18 66.45 1.55 -54.99
C LEU A 18 65.53 2.29 -53.93
N VAL A 19 65.95 3.38 -53.23
CA VAL A 19 65.65 4.85 -53.46
C VAL A 19 64.16 5.23 -53.19
N THR A 20 63.74 6.35 -52.56
CA THR A 20 64.10 7.80 -52.72
C THR A 20 64.04 8.63 -51.41
N ILE A 21 64.09 9.98 -51.50
CA ILE A 21 64.41 10.97 -50.46
C ILE A 21 63.34 12.09 -50.36
N ALA A 22 63.00 12.47 -49.11
CA ALA A 22 62.54 13.77 -48.55
C ALA A 22 61.32 14.58 -49.08
N THR A 23 60.49 14.99 -48.09
CA THR A 23 59.86 16.32 -47.85
C THR A 23 59.03 17.07 -48.91
N VAL A 24 57.81 17.46 -48.51
CA VAL A 24 57.13 18.73 -48.88
C VAL A 24 56.50 19.34 -47.61
N THR A 25 56.40 20.67 -47.53
CA THR A 25 55.92 21.47 -46.38
C THR A 25 54.40 21.73 -46.37
N ALA A 26 53.90 22.22 -45.24
CA ALA A 26 52.47 22.48 -44.99
C ALA A 26 52.00 23.88 -45.45
N LEU A 27 50.72 24.00 -45.85
CA LEU A 27 49.78 25.09 -45.50
C LEU A 27 48.43 24.97 -46.23
N LEU A 28 47.33 24.99 -45.48
CA LEU A 28 46.10 25.78 -45.71
C LEU A 28 45.11 25.57 -44.53
N ALA A 29 44.09 26.41 -44.38
CA ALA A 29 43.43 26.61 -43.08
C ALA A 29 41.89 26.70 -43.08
N ALA A 30 41.33 26.26 -41.94
CA ALA A 30 40.10 26.72 -41.27
C ALA A 30 38.69 26.40 -41.85
N MET A 31 37.74 26.31 -40.89
CA MET A 31 36.26 26.31 -41.00
C MET A 31 35.56 25.05 -41.56
N GLY A 32 34.48 24.62 -40.88
CA GLY A 32 33.52 23.62 -41.37
C GLY A 32 32.89 22.76 -40.26
N LEU A 33 31.60 22.99 -39.92
CA LEU A 33 30.89 22.32 -38.83
C LEU A 33 30.46 20.86 -39.15
N THR A 34 30.45 20.02 -38.10
CA THR A 34 29.49 18.94 -37.75
C THR A 34 28.87 18.02 -38.82
N VAL A 35 28.83 16.70 -38.53
CA VAL A 35 27.59 15.96 -38.17
C VAL A 35 27.91 14.46 -37.92
N LEU A 36 27.34 13.89 -36.83
CA LEU A 36 27.34 12.46 -36.42
C LEU A 36 28.68 11.76 -36.08
N GLY A 37 28.61 10.83 -35.11
CA GLY A 37 29.71 9.92 -34.75
C GLY A 37 30.46 10.29 -33.45
N VAL A 38 29.87 10.00 -32.28
CA VAL A 38 30.53 10.21 -30.98
C VAL A 38 31.70 9.22 -30.83
N GLY A 39 32.85 9.73 -30.37
CA GLY A 39 34.06 8.93 -30.17
C GLY A 39 34.29 8.50 -28.71
N THR A 40 35.16 7.50 -28.56
CA THR A 40 35.90 7.11 -27.34
C THR A 40 35.09 6.86 -26.05
N ALA A 41 34.92 5.58 -25.72
CA ALA A 41 34.64 5.12 -24.35
C ALA A 41 35.33 3.76 -24.10
N ASP A 42 36.65 3.77 -23.93
CA ASP A 42 37.33 2.69 -23.18
C ASP A 42 37.03 2.89 -21.69
N ASN A 43 35.84 2.46 -21.27
CA ASN A 43 35.45 2.38 -19.86
C ASN A 43 35.20 0.91 -19.49
N ALA A 44 36.28 0.13 -19.47
CA ALA A 44 36.27 -1.13 -18.73
C ALA A 44 36.12 -0.78 -17.24
N VAL A 45 34.91 -0.97 -16.71
CA VAL A 45 34.57 -0.68 -15.31
C VAL A 45 35.42 -1.59 -14.40
N ALA A 46 36.47 -1.01 -13.81
CA ALA A 46 37.23 -1.69 -12.77
C ALA A 46 36.39 -1.75 -11.48
N THR A 47 36.11 -2.96 -11.01
CA THR A 47 35.27 -3.24 -9.84
C THR A 47 36.06 -3.04 -8.54
N PHE A 48 36.41 -1.79 -8.23
CA PHE A 48 37.18 -1.41 -7.03
C PHE A 48 36.68 -0.13 -6.32
N ASP A 49 35.56 0.45 -6.78
CA ASP A 49 34.87 1.55 -6.09
C ASP A 49 33.63 1.01 -5.36
N ALA A 50 33.61 1.16 -4.03
CA ALA A 50 32.52 0.73 -3.15
C ALA A 50 31.16 1.27 -3.62
N SER A 51 30.36 0.43 -4.29
CA SER A 51 29.13 0.85 -4.98
C SER A 51 27.96 -0.06 -4.63
N SER A 52 26.77 0.51 -4.44
CA SER A 52 25.52 -0.26 -4.31
C SER A 52 24.52 0.11 -5.39
N TRP A 53 23.72 -0.86 -5.85
CA TRP A 53 22.63 -0.66 -6.80
C TRP A 53 21.30 -0.47 -6.07
N LEU A 54 20.84 0.78 -6.02
CA LEU A 54 19.65 1.18 -5.27
C LEU A 54 18.40 1.18 -6.15
N TRP A 55 17.29 0.67 -5.63
CA TRP A 55 16.02 0.59 -6.35
C TRP A 55 15.23 1.91 -6.34
N SER A 56 14.46 2.15 -7.41
CA SER A 56 13.46 3.22 -7.51
C SER A 56 12.12 2.66 -7.99
N SER A 57 11.25 2.27 -7.06
CA SER A 57 9.86 1.83 -7.31
C SER A 57 9.10 2.85 -8.15
N ALA A 58 9.29 4.14 -7.87
CA ALA A 58 8.62 5.24 -8.55
C ALA A 58 8.92 5.33 -10.06
N ARG A 59 10.08 4.82 -10.52
CA ARG A 59 10.47 4.82 -11.94
C ARG A 59 10.62 3.44 -12.57
N GLY A 60 10.70 2.38 -11.78
CA GLY A 60 11.15 1.08 -12.27
C GLY A 60 12.63 1.09 -12.68
N GLU A 61 13.45 1.95 -12.06
CA GLU A 61 14.87 2.15 -12.38
C GLU A 61 15.75 1.64 -11.23
N LEU A 62 16.85 0.94 -11.57
CA LEU A 62 18.00 0.73 -10.69
C LEU A 62 19.02 1.85 -10.90
N ALA A 63 19.63 2.34 -9.82
CA ALA A 63 20.70 3.33 -9.85
C ALA A 63 21.97 2.82 -9.15
N ARG A 64 23.08 2.70 -9.88
CA ARG A 64 24.38 2.37 -9.28
C ARG A 64 24.96 3.59 -8.60
N VAL A 65 24.92 3.59 -7.28
CA VAL A 65 25.47 4.65 -6.42
C VAL A 65 26.89 4.31 -6.00
N ASN A 66 27.83 5.17 -6.40
CA ASN A 66 29.22 5.15 -5.96
C ASN A 66 29.31 5.74 -4.55
N GLY A 67 29.71 4.94 -3.57
CA GLY A 67 29.75 5.34 -2.16
C GLY A 67 30.84 6.37 -1.84
N VAL A 68 31.98 6.28 -2.52
CA VAL A 68 33.13 7.19 -2.34
C VAL A 68 32.81 8.60 -2.84
N THR A 69 32.01 8.74 -3.91
CA THR A 69 31.65 10.04 -4.49
C THR A 69 30.23 10.53 -4.19
N ALA A 70 29.33 9.62 -3.77
CA ALA A 70 27.88 9.84 -3.62
C ALA A 70 27.23 10.33 -4.94
N ARG A 71 27.47 9.58 -6.02
CA ARG A 71 26.94 9.85 -7.36
C ARG A 71 26.41 8.60 -8.01
N VAL A 72 25.54 8.78 -9.00
CA VAL A 72 25.07 7.68 -9.84
C VAL A 72 26.00 7.53 -11.04
N ASP A 73 26.72 6.42 -11.08
CA ASP A 73 27.62 6.07 -12.18
C ASP A 73 26.86 5.40 -13.34
N THR A 74 25.68 4.82 -13.06
CA THR A 74 24.89 4.06 -14.04
C THR A 74 23.43 3.94 -13.62
N ARG A 75 22.50 3.83 -14.59
CA ARG A 75 21.13 3.36 -14.36
C ARG A 75 20.78 2.21 -15.29
N LEU A 76 19.74 1.48 -14.91
CA LEU A 76 19.03 0.54 -15.75
C LEU A 76 17.51 0.67 -15.51
N GLU A 77 16.72 0.86 -16.57
CA GLU A 77 15.27 0.66 -16.48
C GLU A 77 14.96 -0.85 -16.51
N VAL A 78 14.11 -1.31 -15.59
CA VAL A 78 13.65 -2.70 -15.46
C VAL A 78 12.27 -2.81 -16.12
N PRO A 79 12.15 -3.35 -17.35
CA PRO A 79 10.91 -3.21 -18.13
C PRO A 79 9.72 -3.89 -17.45
N GLY A 80 8.68 -3.11 -17.19
CA GLY A 80 7.42 -3.56 -16.57
C GLY A 80 7.39 -3.58 -15.04
N ALA A 81 8.41 -3.06 -14.35
CA ALA A 81 8.50 -3.08 -12.87
C ALA A 81 8.22 -1.71 -12.19
N ARG A 82 7.54 -0.77 -12.87
CA ARG A 82 7.17 0.52 -12.26
C ARG A 82 6.07 0.31 -11.21
N GLN A 83 6.20 0.96 -10.06
CA GLN A 83 5.36 0.77 -8.86
C GLN A 83 5.36 -0.67 -8.29
N HIS A 84 6.29 -1.53 -8.72
CA HIS A 84 6.51 -2.83 -8.09
C HIS A 84 7.65 -2.69 -7.06
N PRO A 85 7.52 -3.28 -5.86
CA PRO A 85 8.67 -3.48 -4.99
C PRO A 85 9.53 -4.62 -5.57
N VAL A 86 10.84 -4.41 -5.61
CA VAL A 86 11.80 -5.32 -6.23
C VAL A 86 12.95 -5.57 -5.26
N GLN A 87 13.19 -6.83 -4.92
CA GLN A 87 14.37 -7.24 -4.17
C GLN A 87 15.59 -7.22 -5.10
N VAL A 88 16.67 -6.58 -4.63
CA VAL A 88 17.96 -6.50 -5.33
C VAL A 88 18.98 -7.31 -4.54
N ALA A 89 19.60 -8.31 -5.17
CA ALA A 89 20.76 -9.03 -4.65
C ALA A 89 21.96 -8.78 -5.55
N GLN A 90 23.13 -8.48 -4.99
CA GLN A 90 24.27 -7.96 -5.76
C GLN A 90 25.62 -8.50 -5.29
N THR A 91 26.54 -8.72 -6.23
CA THR A 91 27.97 -8.99 -5.99
C THR A 91 28.81 -7.98 -6.76
N ASP A 92 30.09 -8.28 -7.01
CA ASP A 92 31.00 -7.42 -7.79
C ASP A 92 30.78 -7.58 -9.29
N ARG A 93 30.23 -8.73 -9.71
CA ARG A 93 30.07 -9.10 -11.12
C ARG A 93 28.62 -9.17 -11.58
N LEU A 94 27.70 -9.60 -10.72
CA LEU A 94 26.32 -9.90 -11.09
C LEU A 94 25.35 -9.22 -10.14
N LEU A 95 24.15 -8.94 -10.65
CA LEU A 95 23.03 -8.42 -9.89
C LEU A 95 21.79 -9.19 -10.28
N VAL A 96 21.05 -9.69 -9.30
CA VAL A 96 19.82 -10.45 -9.52
C VAL A 96 18.64 -9.68 -8.91
N LEU A 97 17.68 -9.38 -9.77
CA LEU A 97 16.42 -8.71 -9.43
C LEU A 97 15.34 -9.76 -9.19
N ARG A 98 14.51 -9.58 -8.16
CA ARG A 98 13.24 -10.28 -8.02
C ARG A 98 12.09 -9.28 -7.86
N ASP A 99 11.25 -9.20 -8.89
CA ASP A 99 9.97 -8.48 -8.83
C ASP A 99 9.02 -9.24 -7.91
N LEU A 100 8.65 -8.64 -6.78
CA LEU A 100 7.83 -9.29 -5.75
C LEU A 100 6.37 -9.42 -6.19
N SER A 101 5.88 -8.51 -7.04
CA SER A 101 4.52 -8.49 -7.58
C SER A 101 4.32 -9.56 -8.65
N THR A 102 5.29 -9.74 -9.56
CA THR A 102 5.18 -10.69 -10.69
C THR A 102 5.92 -12.01 -10.48
N GLY A 103 6.76 -12.11 -9.45
CA GLY A 103 7.63 -13.27 -9.20
C GLY A 103 8.77 -13.42 -10.21
N ARG A 104 8.92 -12.49 -11.17
CA ARG A 104 9.95 -12.58 -12.21
C ARG A 104 11.33 -12.30 -11.60
N VAL A 105 12.24 -13.25 -11.78
CA VAL A 105 13.66 -13.08 -11.44
C VAL A 105 14.46 -12.79 -12.71
N SER A 106 15.30 -11.77 -12.69
CA SER A 106 16.18 -11.40 -13.82
C SER A 106 17.61 -11.24 -13.33
N SER A 107 18.55 -11.90 -14.01
CA SER A 107 19.98 -11.73 -13.79
C SER A 107 20.53 -10.67 -14.73
N LEU A 108 21.34 -9.78 -14.17
CA LEU A 108 22.05 -8.71 -14.84
C LEU A 108 23.56 -8.94 -14.65
N ASP A 109 24.32 -8.84 -15.74
CA ASP A 109 25.78 -8.65 -15.63
C ASP A 109 26.09 -7.21 -15.21
N LEU A 110 27.13 -6.96 -14.42
CA LEU A 110 27.54 -5.61 -14.04
C LEU A 110 28.60 -5.01 -14.97
N ALA A 111 29.35 -5.84 -15.72
CA ALA A 111 30.44 -5.38 -16.57
C ALA A 111 30.01 -4.62 -17.86
N THR A 112 28.89 -4.88 -18.55
CA THR A 112 27.98 -6.05 -18.52
C THR A 112 26.59 -5.57 -18.94
N LEU A 113 25.83 -5.08 -17.96
CA LEU A 113 24.59 -4.29 -18.02
C LEU A 113 23.46 -4.78 -18.94
N ARG A 114 23.52 -6.05 -19.34
CA ARG A 114 22.44 -6.77 -20.01
C ARG A 114 21.81 -7.75 -19.04
N ILE A 115 20.51 -7.94 -19.21
CA ILE A 115 19.82 -9.07 -18.62
C ILE A 115 20.36 -10.32 -19.31
N LEU A 116 21.15 -11.12 -18.59
CA LEU A 116 21.72 -12.38 -19.09
C LEU A 116 20.63 -13.45 -19.21
N ALA A 117 19.76 -13.50 -18.21
CA ALA A 117 18.68 -14.46 -18.09
C ALA A 117 17.49 -13.88 -17.33
N THR A 118 16.31 -14.43 -17.60
CA THR A 118 15.08 -14.15 -16.84
C THR A 118 14.35 -15.47 -16.63
N SER A 119 13.96 -15.74 -15.39
CA SER A 119 13.29 -16.98 -14.97
C SER A 119 12.07 -16.63 -14.11
N PRO A 120 10.89 -17.23 -14.35
CA PRO A 120 9.75 -17.04 -13.48
C PRO A 120 9.98 -17.78 -12.16
N THR A 121 9.80 -17.09 -11.03
CA THR A 121 9.60 -17.71 -9.72
C THR A 121 8.19 -17.44 -9.23
N THR A 122 7.82 -18.16 -8.17
CA THR A 122 6.65 -17.92 -7.33
C THR A 122 6.49 -16.42 -6.99
N PRO A 123 5.35 -15.73 -7.28
CA PRO A 123 5.11 -14.34 -6.87
C PRO A 123 4.82 -14.20 -5.36
N GLY A 124 5.19 -13.07 -4.73
CA GLY A 124 4.96 -12.79 -3.30
C GLY A 124 6.23 -12.62 -2.46
N LEU A 125 6.08 -12.55 -1.13
CA LEU A 125 7.17 -12.27 -0.18
C LEU A 125 7.93 -13.52 0.32
N GLY A 126 7.33 -14.70 0.23
CA GLY A 126 7.88 -15.97 0.70
C GLY A 126 8.90 -16.63 -0.23
N VAL A 127 9.56 -15.87 -1.10
CA VAL A 127 10.70 -16.36 -1.88
C VAL A 127 11.79 -15.30 -1.90
N ASN A 128 12.94 -15.60 -1.29
CA ASN A 128 14.09 -14.71 -1.31
C ASN A 128 15.10 -15.17 -2.37
N VAL A 129 15.71 -14.21 -3.05
CA VAL A 129 16.88 -14.45 -3.90
C VAL A 129 18.10 -13.86 -3.22
N VAL A 130 19.11 -14.69 -3.02
CA VAL A 130 20.32 -14.37 -2.25
C VAL A 130 21.54 -14.67 -3.10
N LEU A 131 22.58 -13.84 -2.99
CA LEU A 131 23.72 -13.83 -3.89
C LEU A 131 25.02 -13.57 -3.11
N HIS A 132 26.08 -14.33 -3.37
CA HIS A 132 27.41 -14.15 -2.79
C HIS A 132 28.47 -14.69 -3.75
N GLU A 133 29.51 -13.90 -4.03
CA GLU A 133 30.51 -14.14 -5.07
C GLU A 133 29.91 -14.64 -6.41
N GLU A 134 30.03 -15.95 -6.68
CA GLU A 134 29.57 -16.66 -7.88
C GLU A 134 28.32 -17.53 -7.63
N ALA A 135 27.74 -17.51 -6.43
CA ALA A 135 26.59 -18.35 -6.06
C ALA A 135 25.30 -17.54 -5.91
N ALA A 136 24.26 -17.91 -6.68
CA ALA A 136 22.87 -17.50 -6.41
C ALA A 136 22.09 -18.64 -5.78
N PHE A 137 21.16 -18.31 -4.88
CA PHE A 137 20.12 -19.22 -4.43
C PHE A 137 18.74 -18.57 -4.47
N VAL A 138 17.75 -19.40 -4.80
CA VAL A 138 16.34 -19.15 -4.52
C VAL A 138 16.00 -19.90 -3.23
N VAL A 139 15.64 -19.17 -2.19
CA VAL A 139 15.12 -19.68 -0.92
C VAL A 139 13.60 -19.55 -0.99
N ASP A 140 12.91 -20.60 -1.44
CA ASP A 140 11.45 -20.63 -1.46
C ASP A 140 10.92 -21.07 -0.09
N ALA A 141 10.59 -20.08 0.74
CA ALA A 141 10.07 -20.26 2.09
C ALA A 141 8.76 -21.04 2.10
N VAL A 142 7.95 -20.94 1.06
CA VAL A 142 6.63 -21.59 1.01
C VAL A 142 6.73 -23.03 0.49
N GLN A 143 7.72 -23.34 -0.35
CA GLN A 143 8.01 -24.71 -0.79
C GLN A 143 8.98 -25.46 0.13
N GLY A 144 9.72 -24.78 1.01
CA GLY A 144 10.81 -25.39 1.78
C GLY A 144 12.03 -25.76 0.91
N VAL A 145 12.18 -25.13 -0.25
CA VAL A 145 13.17 -25.51 -1.26
C VAL A 145 14.27 -24.44 -1.35
N VAL A 146 15.50 -24.85 -1.05
CA VAL A 146 16.71 -24.05 -1.29
C VAL A 146 17.38 -24.53 -2.56
N ARG A 147 17.28 -23.73 -3.62
CA ARG A 147 17.73 -24.06 -4.96
C ARG A 147 18.85 -23.12 -5.39
N GLN A 148 20.07 -23.64 -5.47
CA GLN A 148 21.16 -22.92 -6.13
C GLN A 148 20.83 -22.73 -7.61
N LEU A 149 21.08 -21.53 -8.12
CA LEU A 149 21.11 -21.22 -9.55
C LEU A 149 22.55 -20.87 -9.95
N ASP A 150 22.90 -21.13 -11.20
CA ASP A 150 23.99 -20.37 -11.83
C ASP A 150 23.48 -18.93 -11.97
N PRO A 151 24.11 -17.94 -11.32
CA PRO A 151 23.64 -16.56 -11.37
C PRO A 151 23.72 -15.97 -12.77
N ARG A 152 24.47 -16.54 -13.72
CA ARG A 152 24.52 -16.07 -15.11
C ARG A 152 23.28 -16.47 -15.90
N SER A 153 22.98 -17.77 -15.94
CA SER A 153 21.88 -18.34 -16.73
C SER A 153 20.54 -18.46 -15.99
N LEU A 154 20.51 -18.23 -14.68
CA LEU A 154 19.39 -18.57 -13.78
C LEU A 154 18.91 -20.03 -13.89
N THR A 155 19.76 -20.94 -14.37
CA THR A 155 19.45 -22.38 -14.43
C THR A 155 19.79 -23.08 -13.11
N PRO A 156 19.00 -24.08 -12.66
CA PRO A 156 19.27 -24.79 -11.41
C PRO A 156 20.59 -25.58 -11.44
N VAL A 157 21.37 -25.47 -10.38
CA VAL A 157 22.63 -26.22 -10.20
C VAL A 157 22.37 -27.45 -9.35
N GLY A 158 22.54 -28.63 -9.95
CA GLY A 158 22.37 -29.93 -9.27
C GLY A 158 20.96 -30.16 -8.72
N LYS A 159 20.88 -30.83 -7.55
CA LYS A 159 19.63 -31.03 -6.81
C LYS A 159 19.45 -29.91 -5.77
N SER A 160 18.23 -29.41 -5.63
CA SER A 160 17.89 -28.48 -4.53
C SER A 160 17.92 -29.17 -3.17
N VAL A 161 18.30 -28.46 -2.11
CA VAL A 161 18.09 -28.90 -0.73
C VAL A 161 16.61 -28.71 -0.40
N HIS A 162 16.02 -29.67 0.30
CA HIS A 162 14.61 -29.66 0.68
C HIS A 162 14.51 -29.74 2.21
N PHE A 163 13.67 -28.87 2.76
CA PHE A 163 13.29 -28.79 4.16
C PHE A 163 11.75 -28.87 4.24
N PRO A 164 11.17 -29.07 5.43
CA PRO A 164 9.75 -28.84 5.62
C PRO A 164 9.36 -27.41 5.17
N PRO A 165 8.17 -27.22 4.55
CA PRO A 165 7.68 -25.91 4.18
C PRO A 165 7.72 -24.92 5.35
N GLY A 166 8.17 -23.69 5.09
CA GLY A 166 8.20 -22.59 6.06
C GLY A 166 9.57 -22.01 6.43
N ILE A 167 10.66 -22.35 5.74
CA ILE A 167 12.00 -21.83 6.05
C ILE A 167 12.05 -20.29 6.07
N THR A 168 12.83 -19.71 7.00
CA THR A 168 12.92 -18.26 7.24
C THR A 168 14.38 -17.78 7.26
N GLY A 169 14.59 -16.50 6.99
CA GLY A 169 15.92 -15.98 6.67
C GLY A 169 16.40 -16.38 5.27
N GLY A 170 17.71 -16.51 5.12
CA GLY A 170 18.39 -16.58 3.83
C GLY A 170 19.31 -15.39 3.65
N SER A 171 20.55 -15.54 4.14
CA SER A 171 21.65 -14.61 3.92
C SER A 171 22.97 -15.38 3.99
N PHE A 172 24.04 -14.81 3.47
CA PHE A 172 25.38 -15.39 3.56
C PHE A 172 26.15 -14.82 4.76
N ASP A 173 26.97 -15.65 5.41
CA ASP A 173 27.95 -15.21 6.40
C ASP A 173 29.25 -14.71 5.74
N GLY A 174 30.21 -14.28 6.56
CA GLY A 174 31.54 -13.86 6.08
C GLY A 174 32.41 -14.99 5.49
N ALA A 175 31.95 -16.25 5.51
CA ALA A 175 32.64 -17.42 4.98
C ALA A 175 31.93 -18.02 3.74
N GLY A 176 30.89 -17.37 3.21
CA GLY A 176 30.17 -17.82 2.02
C GLY A 176 29.21 -18.99 2.26
N ARG A 177 28.81 -19.27 3.50
CA ARG A 177 27.73 -20.22 3.82
C ARG A 177 26.38 -19.50 3.82
N LEU A 178 25.40 -20.08 3.13
CA LEU A 178 24.01 -19.61 3.17
C LEU A 178 23.33 -20.15 4.43
N TRP A 179 22.93 -19.27 5.35
CA TRP A 179 22.19 -19.64 6.55
C TRP A 179 20.68 -19.42 6.38
N ILE A 180 19.91 -20.44 6.75
CA ILE A 180 18.45 -20.41 6.88
C ILE A 180 18.03 -20.98 8.24
N ALA A 181 16.86 -20.59 8.75
CA ALA A 181 16.21 -21.28 9.86
C ALA A 181 14.99 -22.07 9.37
N VAL A 182 14.65 -23.14 10.08
CA VAL A 182 13.53 -24.04 9.78
C VAL A 182 12.58 -24.04 10.99
N PRO A 183 11.62 -23.09 11.06
CA PRO A 183 10.73 -22.92 12.22
C PRO A 183 9.98 -24.20 12.58
N SER A 184 9.59 -24.98 11.57
CA SER A 184 8.90 -26.27 11.68
C SER A 184 9.73 -27.40 12.31
N GLU A 185 11.04 -27.22 12.45
CA GLU A 185 11.96 -28.16 13.12
C GLU A 185 12.64 -27.55 14.35
N GLY A 186 12.61 -26.22 14.53
CA GLY A 186 13.35 -25.52 15.58
C GLY A 186 14.85 -25.34 15.29
N THR A 187 15.27 -25.55 14.03
CA THR A 187 16.69 -25.63 13.64
C THR A 187 17.18 -24.41 12.84
N VAL A 188 18.50 -24.24 12.78
CA VAL A 188 19.19 -23.37 11.80
C VAL A 188 20.20 -24.21 11.02
N SER A 189 20.27 -24.01 9.70
CA SER A 189 21.03 -24.84 8.77
C SER A 189 21.93 -23.98 7.88
N ALA A 190 23.18 -24.40 7.69
CA ALA A 190 24.13 -23.76 6.78
C ALA A 190 24.34 -24.61 5.51
N ILE A 191 24.27 -23.95 4.35
CA ILE A 191 24.28 -24.59 3.03
C ILE A 191 25.46 -24.04 2.22
N SER A 192 26.27 -24.93 1.65
CA SER A 192 27.34 -24.57 0.72
C SER A 192 26.79 -24.46 -0.71
N ALA A 193 27.34 -23.52 -1.46
CA ALA A 193 27.23 -23.54 -2.91
C ALA A 193 28.00 -24.74 -3.47
N ALA A 194 27.38 -25.50 -4.38
CA ALA A 194 28.12 -26.40 -5.26
C ALA A 194 29.09 -25.57 -6.12
N PRO A 195 30.30 -26.10 -6.42
CA PRO A 195 31.17 -25.52 -7.42
C PRO A 195 30.42 -25.38 -8.75
N LEU A 196 30.30 -24.16 -9.28
CA LEU A 196 29.85 -23.98 -10.65
C LEU A 196 30.84 -24.67 -11.58
N ALA A 197 30.33 -25.45 -12.53
CA ALA A 197 31.16 -26.04 -13.56
C ALA A 197 31.83 -24.92 -14.37
N SER A 198 33.16 -24.92 -14.41
CA SER A 198 33.87 -24.21 -15.48
C SER A 198 33.43 -24.79 -16.83
N LEU A 199 33.60 -24.03 -17.92
CA LEU A 199 33.33 -24.50 -19.29
C LEU A 199 34.26 -25.65 -19.76
N SER A 200 34.94 -26.32 -18.82
CA SER A 200 36.02 -27.29 -19.04
C SER A 200 36.00 -28.51 -18.11
N ALA A 201 34.98 -28.70 -17.25
CA ALA A 201 34.80 -29.95 -16.51
C ALA A 201 33.34 -30.21 -16.04
N PHE A 202 32.80 -31.39 -16.36
CA PHE A 202 31.62 -31.96 -15.69
C PHE A 202 32.00 -33.26 -14.97
N PRO A 203 31.83 -33.36 -13.64
CA PRO A 203 31.74 -34.64 -12.96
C PRO A 203 30.44 -35.36 -13.35
N GLU A 204 30.48 -36.66 -13.64
CA GLU A 204 29.26 -37.46 -13.75
C GLU A 204 28.68 -37.71 -12.35
N GLY A 205 27.45 -37.25 -12.11
CA GLY A 205 26.87 -37.12 -10.77
C GLY A 205 26.94 -35.67 -10.31
N GLY A 206 25.93 -34.88 -10.70
CA GLY A 206 25.94 -33.43 -10.51
C GLY A 206 25.97 -33.03 -9.04
N LEU A 207 27.02 -32.30 -8.67
CA LEU A 207 27.11 -31.57 -7.41
C LEU A 207 25.95 -30.55 -7.38
N GLY A 208 25.08 -30.69 -6.39
CA GLY A 208 24.10 -29.68 -5.99
C GLY A 208 24.53 -29.04 -4.67
N PRO A 209 23.88 -27.94 -4.26
CA PRO A 209 24.12 -27.34 -2.96
C PRO A 209 24.00 -28.38 -1.85
N GLU A 210 24.92 -28.33 -0.90
CA GLU A 210 25.06 -29.34 0.16
C GLU A 210 24.75 -28.72 1.52
N LEU A 211 23.97 -29.46 2.32
CA LEU A 211 23.70 -29.11 3.72
C LEU A 211 24.96 -29.47 4.52
N ILE A 212 25.69 -28.45 4.99
CA ILE A 212 26.96 -28.63 5.71
C ILE A 212 26.68 -29.09 7.15
N GLU A 213 25.81 -28.35 7.82
CA GLU A 213 25.64 -28.37 9.27
C GLU A 213 24.24 -27.84 9.63
N THR A 214 23.62 -28.47 10.62
CA THR A 214 22.31 -28.11 11.18
C THR A 214 22.44 -28.08 12.69
N TYR A 215 21.90 -27.05 13.33
CA TYR A 215 21.90 -26.87 14.77
C TYR A 215 20.47 -26.72 15.28
N ASP A 216 20.12 -27.48 16.32
CA ASP A 216 18.91 -27.24 17.10
C ASP A 216 19.09 -25.91 17.87
N VAL A 217 18.19 -24.95 17.67
CA VAL A 217 18.27 -23.61 18.31
C VAL A 217 17.11 -23.33 19.25
N THR A 218 15.96 -23.97 19.07
CA THR A 218 14.82 -23.91 20.01
C THR A 218 13.82 -25.06 19.75
N GLU A 219 12.65 -25.04 20.40
CA GLU A 219 11.60 -26.04 20.17
C GLU A 219 10.92 -25.87 18.78
N PRO A 220 10.47 -26.97 18.13
CA PRO A 220 9.73 -26.91 16.88
C PRO A 220 8.48 -26.01 16.95
N HIS A 221 8.22 -25.32 15.84
CA HIS A 221 7.12 -24.38 15.60
C HIS A 221 7.23 -23.01 16.30
N HIS A 222 8.36 -22.69 16.93
CA HIS A 222 8.66 -21.33 17.39
C HIS A 222 8.86 -20.34 16.21
N GLU A 223 8.53 -19.07 16.41
CA GLU A 223 8.69 -18.02 15.39
C GLU A 223 10.15 -17.51 15.35
N LEU A 224 10.85 -17.80 14.26
CA LEU A 224 12.27 -17.48 14.10
C LEU A 224 12.52 -16.31 13.13
N MET A 225 13.48 -15.46 13.47
CA MET A 225 14.14 -14.51 12.56
C MET A 225 15.65 -14.73 12.58
N VAL A 226 16.33 -14.39 11.49
CA VAL A 226 17.76 -14.73 11.28
C VAL A 226 18.54 -13.49 10.84
N SER A 227 19.72 -13.30 11.41
CA SER A 227 20.74 -12.33 10.99
C SER A 227 22.05 -13.07 10.76
N THR A 228 22.67 -12.96 9.59
CA THR A 228 24.04 -13.49 9.44
C THR A 228 25.05 -12.58 10.12
N LEU A 229 26.07 -13.20 10.69
CA LEU A 229 27.21 -12.55 11.34
C LEU A 229 28.44 -12.71 10.45
N ASP A 230 29.53 -12.06 10.81
CA ASP A 230 30.79 -12.23 10.08
C ASP A 230 31.41 -13.63 10.28
N ASP A 231 31.12 -14.34 11.38
CA ASP A 231 31.65 -15.67 11.72
C ASP A 231 30.58 -16.76 12.03
N GLY A 232 29.31 -16.50 11.68
CA GLY A 232 28.20 -17.42 11.95
C GLY A 232 26.82 -16.78 11.76
N VAL A 233 25.88 -17.10 12.65
CA VAL A 233 24.49 -16.65 12.57
C VAL A 233 23.91 -16.32 13.95
N ALA A 234 23.02 -15.33 14.00
CA ALA A 234 22.16 -15.06 15.15
C ALA A 234 20.70 -15.36 14.78
N VAL A 235 20.02 -16.17 15.59
CA VAL A 235 18.61 -16.52 15.46
C VAL A 235 17.85 -15.92 16.63
N LEU A 236 16.86 -15.08 16.33
CA LEU A 236 15.92 -14.55 17.31
C LEU A 236 14.71 -15.48 17.39
N ASP A 237 14.56 -16.16 18.51
CA ASP A 237 13.33 -16.84 18.90
C ASP A 237 12.37 -15.80 19.48
N ARG A 238 11.34 -15.45 18.70
CA ARG A 238 10.30 -14.49 19.06
C ARG A 238 9.20 -15.11 19.94
N THR A 239 9.14 -16.43 20.05
CA THR A 239 8.19 -17.15 20.91
C THR A 239 8.70 -17.24 22.35
N ALA A 240 9.98 -17.59 22.53
CA ALA A 240 10.62 -17.64 23.84
C ALA A 240 11.20 -16.30 24.32
N GLY A 241 11.42 -15.34 23.41
CA GLY A 241 12.10 -14.09 23.72
C GLY A 241 13.59 -14.31 24.00
N SER A 242 14.32 -14.90 23.05
CA SER A 242 15.76 -15.14 23.22
C SER A 242 16.54 -15.03 21.92
N LEU A 243 17.79 -14.60 22.02
CA LEU A 243 18.73 -14.58 20.90
C LEU A 243 19.70 -15.75 21.04
N ILE A 244 19.70 -16.65 20.07
CA ILE A 244 20.62 -17.78 19.96
C ILE A 244 21.71 -17.40 18.96
N MET A 245 22.96 -17.36 19.39
CA MET A 245 24.11 -17.19 18.51
C MET A 245 24.76 -18.54 18.24
N VAL A 246 25.01 -18.83 16.96
CA VAL A 246 25.78 -19.99 16.51
C VAL A 246 27.04 -19.47 15.83
N ARG A 247 28.21 -19.68 16.43
CA ARG A 247 29.52 -19.24 15.91
C ARG A 247 30.53 -20.37 16.05
N GLN A 248 31.23 -20.71 14.96
CA GLN A 248 32.30 -21.72 14.94
C GLN A 248 31.93 -23.11 15.53
N GLY A 249 30.63 -23.42 15.64
CA GLY A 249 30.10 -24.66 16.23
C GLY A 249 29.55 -24.52 17.65
N ASP A 250 29.86 -23.43 18.36
CA ASP A 250 29.29 -23.14 19.68
C ASP A 250 27.91 -22.47 19.55
N VAL A 251 26.93 -22.99 20.29
CA VAL A 251 25.55 -22.47 20.37
C VAL A 251 25.33 -21.81 21.73
N THR A 252 25.03 -20.51 21.74
CA THR A 252 24.85 -19.70 22.96
C THR A 252 23.50 -18.99 22.95
N GLN A 253 22.60 -19.36 23.87
CA GLN A 253 21.30 -18.72 24.05
C GLN A 253 21.38 -17.57 25.08
N THR A 254 20.89 -16.39 24.71
CA THR A 254 20.81 -15.19 25.55
C THR A 254 19.35 -14.76 25.70
N PRO A 255 18.74 -14.87 26.90
CA PRO A 255 17.36 -14.42 27.13
C PRO A 255 17.22 -12.90 26.94
N LEU A 256 16.18 -12.48 26.22
CA LEU A 256 15.81 -11.08 26.02
C LEU A 256 14.45 -10.84 26.67
N ALA A 257 14.40 -10.00 27.69
CA ALA A 257 13.17 -9.67 28.43
C ALA A 257 12.24 -8.71 27.65
N THR A 258 11.95 -9.04 26.39
CA THR A 258 11.04 -8.33 25.49
C THR A 258 9.58 -8.68 25.80
N SER A 259 8.70 -7.69 25.76
CA SER A 259 7.25 -7.86 26.01
C SER A 259 6.37 -7.55 24.79
N ALA A 260 6.98 -7.43 23.61
CA ALA A 260 6.35 -7.25 22.31
C ALA A 260 7.25 -7.81 21.19
N PRO A 261 6.74 -8.02 19.96
CA PRO A 261 7.51 -8.57 18.86
C PRO A 261 8.82 -7.82 18.58
N ALA A 262 9.90 -8.59 18.46
CA ALA A 262 11.25 -8.12 18.21
C ALA A 262 11.73 -8.51 16.80
N VAL A 263 12.66 -7.75 16.23
CA VAL A 263 13.18 -7.94 14.86
C VAL A 263 14.71 -7.81 14.82
N LEU A 264 15.32 -8.51 13.86
CA LEU A 264 16.75 -8.48 13.53
C LEU A 264 16.98 -7.80 12.16
N PRO A 265 18.13 -7.14 11.92
CA PRO A 265 18.58 -6.82 10.57
C PRO A 265 19.00 -8.10 9.83
N ALA A 266 18.90 -8.14 8.50
CA ALA A 266 19.22 -9.35 7.71
C ALA A 266 20.69 -9.80 7.83
N ARG A 267 21.59 -8.86 8.09
CA ARG A 267 23.00 -9.09 8.45
C ARG A 267 23.39 -8.14 9.59
N THR A 268 24.26 -8.61 10.47
CA THR A 268 24.93 -7.82 11.50
C THR A 268 26.44 -7.87 11.28
N ASN A 269 27.09 -6.70 11.24
CA ASN A 269 28.54 -6.59 11.18
C ASN A 269 29.13 -6.30 12.58
N GLY A 270 30.21 -6.99 12.94
CA GLY A 270 30.86 -6.89 14.24
C GLY A 270 30.28 -7.82 15.33
N SER A 271 30.75 -7.67 16.57
CA SER A 271 30.39 -8.57 17.68
C SER A 271 29.01 -8.30 18.30
N ALA A 272 28.56 -7.03 18.27
CA ALA A 272 27.35 -6.56 18.93
C ALA A 272 26.10 -6.75 18.04
N VAL A 273 25.15 -7.58 18.49
CA VAL A 273 23.92 -7.90 17.74
C VAL A 273 22.74 -7.05 18.21
N PRO A 274 22.21 -6.13 17.39
CA PRO A 274 21.05 -5.32 17.72
C PRO A 274 19.74 -6.05 17.44
N VAL A 275 18.83 -6.03 18.42
CA VAL A 275 17.48 -6.59 18.36
C VAL A 275 16.49 -5.47 18.67
N THR A 276 15.72 -5.05 17.68
CA THR A 276 14.79 -3.91 17.80
C THR A 276 13.41 -4.40 18.22
N VAL A 277 12.71 -3.66 19.07
CA VAL A 277 11.30 -3.87 19.45
C VAL A 277 10.52 -2.63 19.00
N PRO A 278 10.06 -2.56 17.73
CA PRO A 278 9.62 -1.32 17.11
C PRO A 278 8.47 -0.64 17.87
N SER A 279 7.48 -1.43 18.29
CA SER A 279 6.31 -0.99 19.07
C SER A 279 6.62 -0.42 20.47
N GLN A 280 7.83 -0.66 21.00
CA GLN A 280 8.29 -0.13 22.29
C GLN A 280 9.42 0.90 22.13
N ARG A 281 9.83 1.16 20.88
CA ARG A 281 11.02 1.93 20.48
C ARG A 281 12.29 1.56 21.24
N GLN A 282 12.42 0.29 21.66
CA GLN A 282 13.63 -0.22 22.30
C GLN A 282 14.53 -0.90 21.28
N VAL A 283 15.84 -0.79 21.47
CA VAL A 283 16.82 -1.70 20.88
C VAL A 283 17.59 -2.36 22.03
N TYR A 284 17.61 -3.68 22.03
CA TYR A 284 18.47 -4.49 22.88
C TYR A 284 19.74 -4.81 22.09
N VAL A 285 20.90 -4.74 22.71
CA VAL A 285 22.17 -5.09 22.07
C VAL A 285 22.81 -6.23 22.85
N VAL A 286 23.16 -7.30 22.15
CA VAL A 286 23.83 -8.47 22.72
C VAL A 286 25.28 -8.51 22.25
N THR A 287 26.21 -8.36 23.20
CA THR A 287 27.65 -8.44 22.95
C THR A 287 28.24 -9.47 23.91
N ASP A 288 28.80 -10.56 23.38
CA ASP A 288 29.44 -11.63 24.16
C ASP A 288 28.54 -12.19 25.30
N GLY A 289 27.23 -12.26 25.05
CA GLY A 289 26.21 -12.72 26.01
C GLY A 289 25.74 -11.66 27.02
N VAL A 290 26.34 -10.46 27.03
CA VAL A 290 25.89 -9.31 27.82
C VAL A 290 24.81 -8.56 27.06
N VAL A 291 23.67 -8.31 27.72
CA VAL A 291 22.54 -7.55 27.14
C VAL A 291 22.53 -6.13 27.68
N THR A 292 22.62 -5.14 26.79
CA THR A 292 22.26 -3.74 27.06
C THR A 292 20.97 -3.38 26.33
N ASN A 293 20.36 -2.24 26.64
CA ASN A 293 19.21 -1.71 25.88
C ASN A 293 19.15 -0.19 25.94
N PHE A 294 18.47 0.41 24.95
CA PHE A 294 18.24 1.84 24.84
C PHE A 294 16.95 2.16 24.08
N THR A 295 16.42 3.37 24.30
CA THR A 295 15.20 3.86 23.66
C THR A 295 15.51 4.80 22.50
N VAL A 296 14.89 4.57 21.33
CA VAL A 296 14.99 5.41 20.13
C VAL A 296 13.97 6.56 20.23
N PRO A 297 14.38 7.83 20.16
CA PRO A 297 13.46 8.98 20.27
C PRO A 297 12.36 8.96 19.20
N GLY A 298 11.19 9.51 19.52
CA GLY A 298 10.03 9.60 18.62
C GLY A 298 8.78 8.94 19.19
N ASP A 299 7.70 8.97 18.41
CA ASP A 299 6.39 8.38 18.73
C ASP A 299 6.00 7.36 17.63
N GLY A 300 5.10 6.42 17.93
CA GLY A 300 4.70 5.38 16.98
C GLY A 300 5.69 4.21 16.90
N GLY A 301 5.30 3.18 16.13
CA GLY A 301 5.99 1.87 16.09
C GLY A 301 6.75 1.58 14.81
N ASP A 302 6.80 2.53 13.86
CA ASP A 302 7.31 2.34 12.50
C ASP A 302 8.84 2.51 12.44
N LEU A 303 9.55 1.66 13.19
CA LEU A 303 11.01 1.62 13.26
C LEU A 303 11.58 0.42 12.49
N SER A 304 12.59 0.70 11.66
CA SER A 304 13.41 -0.34 11.02
C SER A 304 14.18 -1.16 12.08
N PRO A 305 14.60 -2.39 11.76
CA PRO A 305 15.68 -3.04 12.51
C PRO A 305 16.90 -2.10 12.54
N ALA A 306 17.49 -1.93 13.72
CA ALA A 306 18.72 -1.16 13.88
C ALA A 306 19.90 -1.92 13.24
N VAL A 307 20.68 -1.25 12.41
CA VAL A 307 21.84 -1.81 11.70
C VAL A 307 23.13 -1.39 12.42
N SER A 308 24.01 -2.35 12.70
CA SER A 308 25.37 -2.10 13.20
C SER A 308 26.26 -1.62 12.03
N TRP A 309 26.82 -0.41 12.13
CA TRP A 309 27.83 0.07 11.20
C TRP A 309 28.91 0.91 11.91
N ALA A 310 30.18 0.59 11.64
CA ALA A 310 31.36 1.33 12.13
C ALA A 310 31.36 1.64 13.65
N GLY A 311 30.84 0.73 14.49
CA GLY A 311 30.75 0.94 15.94
C GLY A 311 29.60 1.84 16.41
N ARG A 312 28.58 2.04 15.56
CA ARG A 312 27.33 2.74 15.87
C ARG A 312 26.12 1.93 15.41
N PHE A 313 24.97 2.24 15.99
CA PHE A 313 23.68 1.71 15.56
C PHE A 313 22.90 2.75 14.78
N TYR A 314 22.38 2.36 13.62
CA TYR A 314 21.56 3.19 12.73
C TYR A 314 20.15 2.61 12.69
N CYS A 315 19.15 3.37 13.14
CA CYS A 315 17.75 2.92 13.22
C CYS A 315 16.85 3.96 12.56
N ALA A 316 16.11 3.56 11.53
CA ALA A 316 15.25 4.45 10.76
C ALA A 316 13.84 4.49 11.33
N ASP A 317 13.30 5.69 11.48
CA ASP A 317 11.88 5.95 11.72
C ASP A 317 11.22 6.27 10.38
N GLU A 318 10.43 5.33 9.89
CA GLU A 318 9.81 5.38 8.56
C GLU A 318 8.63 6.34 8.52
N ALA A 319 7.98 6.59 9.67
CA ALA A 319 6.90 7.58 9.81
C ALA A 319 7.39 9.03 9.63
N THR A 320 8.66 9.32 9.93
CA THR A 320 9.25 10.66 9.83
C THR A 320 10.37 10.79 8.81
N GLY A 321 10.87 9.69 8.23
CA GLY A 321 12.03 9.71 7.33
C GLY A 321 13.34 10.11 8.01
N THR A 322 13.47 9.82 9.32
CA THR A 322 14.63 10.17 10.15
C THR A 322 15.40 8.94 10.60
N VAL A 323 16.70 8.91 10.37
CA VAL A 323 17.60 7.84 10.84
C VAL A 323 18.36 8.31 12.06
N TYR A 324 18.06 7.71 13.21
CA TYR A 324 18.74 7.95 14.48
C TYR A 324 20.06 7.20 14.51
N VAL A 325 21.12 7.87 15.00
CA VAL A 325 22.47 7.31 15.09
C VAL A 325 22.90 7.28 16.55
N LEU A 326 23.21 6.08 17.06
CA LEU A 326 23.52 5.84 18.46
C LEU A 326 24.90 5.20 18.63
N ASP A 327 25.58 5.49 19.74
CA ASP A 327 26.87 4.89 20.09
C ASP A 327 26.73 3.47 20.68
N ASP A 328 27.87 2.83 20.95
CA ASP A 328 27.99 1.51 21.59
C ASP A 328 27.34 1.43 22.98
N SER A 329 27.21 2.57 23.66
CA SER A 329 26.49 2.70 24.94
C SER A 329 24.98 2.95 24.78
N GLY A 330 24.47 3.00 23.54
CA GLY A 330 23.06 3.25 23.24
C GLY A 330 22.63 4.70 23.34
N ARG A 331 23.56 5.66 23.41
CA ARG A 331 23.24 7.09 23.45
C ARG A 331 23.15 7.64 22.04
N MET A 332 22.11 8.43 21.77
CA MET A 332 22.00 9.17 20.51
C MET A 332 23.17 10.16 20.39
N VAL A 333 23.94 10.00 19.31
CA VAL A 333 25.09 10.86 18.97
C VAL A 333 24.84 11.71 17.72
N ASP A 334 23.89 11.31 16.87
CA ASP A 334 23.44 12.09 15.71
C ASP A 334 22.00 11.70 15.30
N SER A 335 21.37 12.49 14.43
CA SER A 335 20.06 12.19 13.84
C SER A 335 19.94 12.79 12.44
N MET A 336 19.72 11.93 11.44
CA MET A 336 19.76 12.29 10.02
C MET A 336 18.33 12.38 9.48
N SER A 337 17.83 13.59 9.20
CA SER A 337 16.51 13.83 8.62
C SER A 337 16.64 14.35 7.18
N GLY A 338 15.75 13.93 6.28
CA GLY A 338 15.74 14.41 4.90
C GLY A 338 15.23 13.40 3.85
N ALA A 339 15.07 12.13 4.23
CA ALA A 339 14.26 11.22 3.44
C ALA A 339 12.76 11.59 3.57
N PRO A 340 11.92 11.31 2.55
CA PRO A 340 10.48 11.31 2.73
C PRO A 340 10.06 10.19 3.70
N ALA A 341 8.93 10.36 4.37
CA ALA A 341 8.31 9.28 5.14
C ALA A 341 7.89 8.12 4.22
N GLY A 342 8.11 6.89 4.66
CA GLY A 342 8.01 5.66 3.88
C GLY A 342 9.17 4.70 4.17
N PRO A 343 9.22 3.54 3.49
CA PRO A 343 10.21 2.49 3.75
C PRO A 343 11.66 2.96 3.55
N LEU A 344 12.57 2.53 4.44
CA LEU A 344 13.99 2.86 4.38
C LEU A 344 14.87 1.60 4.42
N GLU A 345 15.46 1.29 3.26
CA GLU A 345 16.40 0.19 3.09
C GLU A 345 17.80 0.64 3.56
N LEU A 346 18.34 -0.01 4.60
CA LEU A 346 19.67 0.23 5.13
C LEU A 346 20.60 -0.95 4.76
N GLU A 347 21.59 -0.73 3.90
CA GLU A 347 22.54 -1.74 3.44
C GLU A 347 23.99 -1.34 3.77
N VAL A 348 24.72 -2.21 4.46
CA VAL A 348 26.17 -2.07 4.65
C VAL A 348 26.91 -2.79 3.52
N ARG A 349 27.68 -2.05 2.70
CA ARG A 349 28.54 -2.60 1.65
C ARG A 349 29.86 -1.83 1.56
N GLU A 350 30.97 -2.57 1.48
CA GLU A 350 32.32 -2.06 1.18
C GLU A 350 32.70 -0.76 1.92
N ASN A 351 32.70 -0.82 3.25
CA ASN A 351 33.02 0.28 4.18
C ASN A 351 32.11 1.51 4.10
N HIS A 352 30.89 1.37 3.56
CA HIS A 352 29.86 2.40 3.54
C HIS A 352 28.50 1.84 3.96
N LEU A 353 27.66 2.68 4.57
CA LEU A 353 26.24 2.40 4.79
C LEU A 353 25.42 3.20 3.77
N PHE A 354 24.68 2.48 2.93
CA PHE A 354 23.73 3.03 1.97
C PHE A 354 22.34 3.08 2.62
N ILE A 355 21.68 4.23 2.50
CA ILE A 355 20.32 4.47 3.02
C ILE A 355 19.46 4.84 1.81
N ASN A 356 18.58 3.93 1.39
CA ASN A 356 17.74 4.08 0.21
C ASN A 356 16.27 4.26 0.62
N ALA A 357 15.62 5.29 0.06
CA ALA A 357 14.16 5.43 0.07
C ALA A 357 13.63 4.95 -1.30
N PRO A 358 13.02 3.75 -1.41
CA PRO A 358 12.69 3.15 -2.72
C PRO A 358 11.72 3.98 -3.56
N ASP A 359 10.81 4.71 -2.92
CA ASP A 359 9.83 5.57 -3.60
C ASP A 359 10.35 6.99 -3.88
N SER A 360 11.57 7.32 -3.45
CA SER A 360 12.22 8.63 -3.63
C SER A 360 13.18 8.68 -4.82
N SER A 361 13.52 9.90 -5.24
CA SER A 361 14.76 10.19 -5.98
C SER A 361 15.99 10.11 -5.11
N THR A 362 15.85 10.39 -3.81
CA THR A 362 16.95 10.50 -2.87
C THR A 362 17.40 9.15 -2.34
N ALA A 363 18.71 9.03 -2.17
CA ALA A 363 19.38 8.07 -1.33
C ALA A 363 20.56 8.76 -0.63
N GLN A 364 21.17 8.11 0.35
CA GLN A 364 22.28 8.69 1.11
C GLN A 364 23.38 7.65 1.35
N VAL A 365 24.64 8.10 1.45
CA VAL A 365 25.79 7.25 1.78
C VAL A 365 26.55 7.80 2.98
N VAL A 366 26.77 6.96 3.99
CA VAL A 366 27.55 7.25 5.20
C VAL A 366 28.95 6.63 5.07
N ASP A 367 30.01 7.41 5.28
CA ASP A 367 31.40 6.89 5.30
C ASP A 367 31.85 6.31 6.66
N ASP A 368 33.05 5.75 6.71
CA ASP A 368 33.72 5.20 7.90
C ASP A 368 33.99 6.23 9.02
N ARG A 369 33.75 7.52 8.77
CA ARG A 369 33.82 8.62 9.76
C ARG A 369 32.43 9.18 10.08
N HIS A 370 31.38 8.43 9.74
CA HIS A 370 29.97 8.78 9.89
C HIS A 370 29.54 10.03 9.12
N ARG A 371 30.24 10.39 8.03
CA ARG A 371 29.90 11.57 7.22
C ARG A 371 28.85 11.22 6.18
N MET A 372 27.75 11.95 6.19
CA MET A 372 26.64 11.80 5.27
C MET A 372 26.89 12.52 3.93
N ARG A 373 26.45 11.90 2.83
CA ARG A 373 26.29 12.55 1.52
C ARG A 373 24.98 12.10 0.86
N GLU A 374 24.28 13.04 0.22
CA GLU A 374 23.03 12.80 -0.51
C GLU A 374 23.29 12.44 -1.98
N VAL A 375 22.40 11.64 -2.56
CA VAL A 375 22.46 11.13 -3.93
C VAL A 375 21.10 11.29 -4.61
N ASP A 376 21.07 11.89 -5.80
CA ASP A 376 19.93 11.78 -6.73
C ASP A 376 20.12 10.55 -7.62
N LYS A 377 19.18 9.59 -7.56
CA LYS A 377 19.24 8.28 -8.22
C LYS A 377 19.20 8.30 -9.77
N TYR A 378 19.30 9.46 -10.44
CA TYR A 378 18.89 9.59 -11.84
C TYR A 378 19.99 9.98 -12.92
N ALA A 379 21.05 9.16 -13.15
CA ALA A 379 22.05 9.22 -14.27
C ALA A 379 22.42 7.81 -14.92
N ASN A 380 23.25 7.60 -15.99
CA ASN A 380 23.27 6.41 -16.95
C ASN A 380 24.70 5.81 -17.33
N ASP A 381 25.05 4.68 -18.03
CA ASP A 381 24.55 3.54 -18.93
C ASP A 381 25.71 2.41 -19.06
N VAL A 382 25.94 1.28 -19.84
CA VAL A 382 25.46 0.34 -20.94
C VAL A 382 26.57 -0.81 -21.18
N LEU A 383 26.60 -2.07 -21.79
CA LEU A 383 25.81 -3.29 -22.26
C LEU A 383 26.75 -4.54 -22.68
N GLY A 384 26.29 -5.83 -22.87
CA GLY A 384 27.13 -7.11 -22.75
C GLY A 384 26.87 -8.50 -23.49
N GLY A 385 27.20 -9.72 -22.94
CA GLY A 385 27.45 -11.04 -23.70
C GLY A 385 27.07 -12.48 -23.15
N ASP A 386 27.64 -13.62 -23.72
CA ASP A 386 27.30 -15.11 -23.61
C ASP A 386 28.53 -16.05 -24.06
N PRO A 387 28.65 -17.44 -24.29
CA PRO A 387 27.83 -18.72 -24.19
C PRO A 387 28.50 -20.09 -23.65
N PRO A 388 27.87 -21.32 -23.67
CA PRO A 388 28.31 -22.59 -22.93
C PRO A 388 28.49 -24.05 -23.64
N PRO A 389 27.93 -25.28 -23.28
CA PRO A 389 28.60 -26.66 -23.19
C PRO A 389 28.09 -27.90 -24.10
N VAL A 390 28.11 -29.28 -23.92
CA VAL A 390 28.02 -30.30 -22.78
C VAL A 390 28.56 -31.83 -22.86
N PRO A 391 27.93 -32.93 -23.42
CA PRO A 391 27.66 -34.25 -22.71
C PRO A 391 28.16 -35.69 -23.26
N PRO A 392 27.95 -36.87 -22.55
CA PRO A 392 28.79 -38.15 -22.63
C PRO A 392 28.37 -39.61 -23.20
N PRO A 393 27.82 -40.68 -22.49
CA PRO A 393 28.21 -42.16 -22.62
C PRO A 393 27.19 -43.16 -23.34
N PRO A 394 26.73 -44.46 -23.00
CA PRO A 394 26.97 -45.55 -21.97
C PRO A 394 27.18 -47.14 -22.28
N PRO A 395 26.24 -48.17 -22.29
CA PRO A 395 26.35 -49.45 -21.46
C PRO A 395 26.12 -50.93 -22.06
N PRO A 396 26.18 -52.06 -21.26
CA PRO A 396 26.31 -53.51 -21.72
C PRO A 396 25.20 -54.61 -21.35
N PRO A 397 25.30 -55.95 -21.69
CA PRO A 397 24.19 -56.98 -21.81
C PRO A 397 23.96 -58.09 -20.69
N LYS A 398 23.17 -59.19 -20.95
CA LYS A 398 22.45 -60.19 -20.03
C LYS A 398 22.06 -61.56 -20.75
N LYS A 399 21.52 -62.73 -20.26
CA LYS A 399 21.27 -63.52 -18.97
C LYS A 399 20.61 -64.96 -19.23
N PRO A 400 20.75 -66.07 -18.41
CA PRO A 400 20.28 -67.49 -18.71
C PRO A 400 19.14 -68.19 -17.84
N LYS A 401 18.83 -69.54 -18.00
CA LYS A 401 17.66 -70.34 -17.40
C LYS A 401 17.76 -71.93 -17.41
N GLU A 402 16.93 -72.71 -16.66
CA GLU A 402 16.76 -74.25 -16.68
C GLU A 402 15.33 -74.81 -16.19
N SER A 403 15.04 -76.14 -16.07
CA SER A 403 13.67 -76.79 -16.30
C SER A 403 13.36 -78.34 -15.85
N ARG A 404 12.12 -78.96 -15.68
CA ARG A 404 11.73 -80.50 -15.82
C ARG A 404 11.18 -81.53 -14.72
N PRO A 405 10.20 -81.27 -13.83
CA PRO A 405 9.54 -82.26 -12.94
C PRO A 405 7.99 -82.32 -13.06
N GLY A 406 7.28 -82.75 -12.02
CA GLY A 406 5.80 -82.76 -11.89
C GLY A 406 5.18 -81.53 -11.19
N PRO A 407 3.86 -81.57 -10.85
CA PRO A 407 3.11 -80.45 -10.28
C PRO A 407 3.11 -80.38 -8.73
N PRO A 408 3.13 -79.18 -8.13
CA PRO A 408 2.88 -78.94 -6.71
C PRO A 408 1.45 -79.23 -6.25
N GLN A 409 1.28 -79.29 -4.93
CA GLN A 409 0.01 -79.53 -4.24
C GLN A 409 -0.38 -78.35 -3.35
N ALA A 410 -1.67 -78.23 -3.01
CA ALA A 410 -2.19 -77.28 -2.01
C ALA A 410 -1.62 -75.85 -2.14
N VAL A 411 -1.69 -75.28 -3.35
CA VAL A 411 -1.24 -73.91 -3.62
C VAL A 411 -2.27 -72.92 -3.07
N THR A 412 -1.84 -72.00 -2.22
CA THR A 412 -2.64 -70.89 -1.69
C THR A 412 -1.85 -69.58 -1.79
N ALA A 413 -2.53 -68.45 -1.69
CA ALA A 413 -1.91 -67.13 -1.60
C ALA A 413 -2.56 -66.33 -0.47
N ALA A 414 -1.76 -65.52 0.23
CA ALA A 414 -2.20 -64.48 1.14
C ALA A 414 -1.65 -63.13 0.68
N ALA A 415 -2.48 -62.09 0.72
CA ALA A 415 -2.09 -60.72 0.42
C ALA A 415 -1.21 -60.11 1.52
N GLY A 416 -0.39 -59.13 1.14
CA GLY A 416 0.24 -58.13 1.99
C GLY A 416 0.55 -56.90 1.13
N ASP A 417 1.16 -55.87 1.70
CA ASP A 417 1.50 -54.66 0.93
C ASP A 417 2.46 -54.96 -0.24
N ALA A 418 2.07 -54.55 -1.45
CA ALA A 418 2.76 -54.74 -2.73
C ALA A 418 3.23 -56.17 -3.02
N GLN A 419 2.65 -57.17 -2.34
CA GLN A 419 3.15 -58.56 -2.38
C GLN A 419 2.10 -59.61 -2.07
N ALA A 420 2.36 -60.85 -2.51
CA ALA A 420 1.57 -62.02 -2.14
C ALA A 420 2.48 -63.13 -1.63
N ARG A 421 2.19 -63.63 -0.43
CA ARG A 421 2.80 -64.83 0.14
C ARG A 421 2.11 -66.06 -0.45
N VAL A 422 2.66 -66.57 -1.54
CA VAL A 422 2.23 -67.81 -2.19
C VAL A 422 2.84 -69.00 -1.45
N SER A 423 2.04 -69.99 -1.08
CA SER A 423 2.45 -71.17 -0.29
C SER A 423 1.97 -72.47 -0.94
N TRP A 424 2.74 -73.56 -0.85
CA TRP A 424 2.44 -74.84 -1.51
C TRP A 424 3.12 -76.04 -0.86
N ARG A 425 2.66 -77.24 -1.23
CA ARG A 425 3.28 -78.54 -0.89
C ARG A 425 4.02 -79.12 -2.09
N ALA A 426 4.97 -80.02 -1.81
CA ALA A 426 5.98 -80.49 -2.76
C ALA A 426 5.42 -81.15 -4.05
N ALA A 427 6.24 -81.15 -5.09
CA ALA A 427 6.03 -81.81 -6.37
C ALA A 427 6.94 -83.05 -6.53
N ALA A 428 6.66 -83.89 -7.53
CA ALA A 428 7.48 -85.05 -7.90
C ALA A 428 8.70 -84.66 -8.76
N SER A 429 9.85 -85.32 -8.56
CA SER A 429 11.16 -84.85 -9.06
C SER A 429 11.59 -85.33 -10.45
N ASN A 430 11.12 -86.49 -10.94
CA ASN A 430 11.35 -86.97 -12.31
C ASN A 430 12.83 -87.05 -12.77
N GLY A 431 13.66 -87.85 -12.10
CA GLY A 431 14.95 -88.32 -12.64
C GLY A 431 16.15 -87.38 -12.52
N ALA A 432 15.93 -86.15 -12.04
CA ALA A 432 16.95 -85.26 -11.48
C ALA A 432 16.31 -84.49 -10.32
N ASP A 433 17.11 -84.02 -9.36
CA ASP A 433 16.58 -83.30 -8.20
C ASP A 433 15.81 -82.03 -8.59
N ILE A 434 14.69 -81.75 -7.92
CA ILE A 434 14.00 -80.47 -8.08
C ILE A 434 14.95 -79.38 -7.58
N ILE A 435 15.65 -78.71 -8.49
CA ILE A 435 16.57 -77.63 -8.15
C ILE A 435 15.79 -76.41 -7.64
N LYS A 436 14.57 -76.18 -8.14
CA LYS A 436 13.73 -75.03 -7.77
C LYS A 436 12.23 -75.25 -8.04
N TYR A 437 11.40 -74.49 -7.35
CA TYR A 437 10.01 -74.24 -7.72
C TYR A 437 9.93 -72.92 -8.49
N VAL A 438 8.90 -72.77 -9.31
CA VAL A 438 8.62 -71.57 -10.08
C VAL A 438 7.19 -71.14 -9.78
N VAL A 439 7.05 -69.93 -9.26
CA VAL A 439 5.77 -69.23 -9.08
C VAL A 439 5.60 -68.25 -10.24
N SER A 440 4.42 -68.22 -10.85
CA SER A 440 4.09 -67.34 -11.98
C SER A 440 2.70 -66.75 -11.82
N GLY A 441 2.60 -65.42 -11.79
CA GLY A 441 1.38 -64.63 -11.62
C GLY A 441 1.72 -63.13 -11.51
N GLY A 442 0.77 -62.23 -11.80
CA GLY A 442 1.02 -60.78 -11.81
C GLY A 442 2.13 -60.35 -12.78
N GLY A 443 2.25 -61.00 -13.93
CA GLY A 443 3.35 -60.80 -14.90
C GLY A 443 4.72 -61.34 -14.44
N GLN A 444 4.90 -61.62 -13.15
CA GLN A 444 6.17 -62.07 -12.57
C GLN A 444 6.38 -63.58 -12.68
N ARG A 445 7.66 -64.00 -12.64
CA ARG A 445 8.10 -65.39 -12.56
C ARG A 445 9.22 -65.51 -11.53
N VAL A 446 8.87 -65.91 -10.31
CA VAL A 446 9.81 -66.05 -9.18
C VAL A 446 10.27 -67.50 -9.06
N GLU A 447 11.58 -67.73 -9.00
CA GLU A 447 12.15 -69.07 -8.85
C GLU A 447 12.79 -69.23 -7.45
N VAL A 448 12.47 -70.30 -6.73
CA VAL A 448 12.90 -70.53 -5.33
C VAL A 448 13.44 -71.94 -5.11
N GLY A 449 14.36 -72.12 -4.17
CA GLY A 449 15.10 -73.38 -4.01
C GLY A 449 14.24 -74.62 -3.71
N ALA A 450 14.79 -75.80 -4.04
CA ALA A 450 14.25 -77.15 -3.82
C ALA A 450 13.39 -77.36 -2.56
N ASN A 451 13.80 -76.75 -1.44
CA ASN A 451 13.21 -76.96 -0.11
C ASN A 451 12.18 -75.89 0.29
N GLN A 452 12.05 -74.80 -0.47
CA GLN A 452 11.10 -73.72 -0.16
C GLN A 452 9.66 -74.14 -0.50
N ARG A 453 8.74 -73.81 0.42
CA ARG A 453 7.30 -74.14 0.35
C ARG A 453 6.41 -72.91 0.42
N ALA A 454 7.03 -71.73 0.42
CA ALA A 454 6.37 -70.44 0.22
C ALA A 454 7.37 -69.46 -0.39
N VAL A 455 6.85 -68.41 -1.03
CA VAL A 455 7.60 -67.23 -1.45
C VAL A 455 6.73 -65.98 -1.33
N GLU A 456 7.33 -64.84 -1.05
CA GLU A 456 6.70 -63.54 -1.30
C GLU A 456 6.99 -63.13 -2.75
N VAL A 457 5.95 -63.06 -3.58
CA VAL A 457 5.98 -62.42 -4.88
C VAL A 457 5.80 -60.92 -4.61
N LYS A 458 6.84 -60.10 -4.80
CA LYS A 458 6.89 -58.68 -4.41
C LYS A 458 6.97 -57.77 -5.64
N GLY A 459 6.40 -56.56 -5.57
CA GLY A 459 6.22 -55.70 -6.74
C GLY A 459 4.94 -56.04 -7.50
N LEU A 460 3.89 -56.33 -6.75
CA LEU A 460 2.50 -56.39 -7.19
C LEU A 460 1.85 -55.02 -6.97
N THR A 461 0.88 -54.64 -7.80
CA THR A 461 0.06 -53.46 -7.58
C THR A 461 -0.96 -53.74 -6.47
N ASN A 462 -1.12 -52.87 -5.48
CA ASN A 462 -2.25 -53.01 -4.56
C ASN A 462 -3.58 -52.71 -5.28
N GLY A 463 -4.69 -53.23 -4.77
CA GLY A 463 -6.01 -53.15 -5.42
C GLY A 463 -6.19 -54.06 -6.65
N GLU A 464 -5.13 -54.45 -7.36
CA GLU A 464 -5.21 -55.45 -8.45
C GLU A 464 -5.38 -56.86 -7.88
N THR A 465 -6.26 -57.66 -8.49
CA THR A 465 -6.57 -59.03 -8.01
C THR A 465 -5.77 -60.08 -8.77
N TYR A 466 -4.82 -60.72 -8.09
CA TYR A 466 -3.93 -61.72 -8.67
C TYR A 466 -4.29 -63.15 -8.28
N ALA A 467 -3.99 -64.09 -9.18
CA ALA A 467 -3.88 -65.51 -8.88
C ALA A 467 -2.50 -66.02 -9.33
N PHE A 468 -1.91 -66.92 -8.54
CA PHE A 468 -0.55 -67.40 -8.75
C PHE A 468 -0.55 -68.89 -9.09
N SER A 469 0.17 -69.25 -10.15
CA SER A 469 0.42 -70.64 -10.52
C SER A 469 1.79 -71.08 -10.04
N VAL A 470 1.93 -72.30 -9.52
CA VAL A 470 3.22 -72.86 -9.09
C VAL A 470 3.51 -74.17 -9.80
N PHE A 471 4.72 -74.34 -10.30
CA PHE A 471 5.27 -75.60 -10.81
C PHE A 471 6.69 -75.86 -10.29
N ALA A 472 7.28 -77.00 -10.64
CA ALA A 472 8.65 -77.36 -10.24
C ALA A 472 9.63 -77.37 -11.44
N VAL A 473 10.93 -77.35 -11.16
CA VAL A 473 12.05 -77.41 -12.12
C VAL A 473 13.21 -78.30 -11.61
N ASN A 474 13.78 -79.17 -12.47
CA ASN A 474 14.97 -80.02 -12.23
C ASN A 474 16.01 -79.81 -13.37
N ALA A 475 16.40 -80.86 -14.11
CA ALA A 475 17.22 -80.84 -15.31
C ALA A 475 16.59 -81.47 -16.61
N LYS A 476 15.43 -80.96 -17.12
CA LYS A 476 14.95 -81.10 -18.54
C LYS A 476 13.46 -80.77 -18.90
N GLY A 477 13.01 -79.49 -18.90
CA GLY A 477 11.91 -78.96 -19.77
C GLY A 477 10.64 -78.20 -19.22
N ASP A 478 10.57 -77.89 -17.91
CA ASP A 478 9.48 -77.30 -17.08
C ASP A 478 8.29 -78.24 -16.75
N GLY A 479 7.89 -78.28 -15.47
CA GLY A 479 6.78 -79.10 -14.98
C GLY A 479 5.41 -78.42 -15.08
N PRO A 480 4.29 -79.17 -14.96
CA PRO A 480 2.94 -78.60 -14.99
C PRO A 480 2.60 -77.82 -13.72
N ALA A 481 1.72 -76.82 -13.84
CA ALA A 481 1.42 -75.86 -12.78
C ALA A 481 0.05 -76.05 -12.09
N ARG A 482 -0.09 -75.49 -10.89
CA ARG A 482 -1.33 -75.41 -10.10
C ARG A 482 -1.57 -74.00 -9.58
N SER A 483 -2.78 -73.48 -9.72
CA SER A 483 -3.19 -72.13 -9.28
C SER A 483 -3.57 -72.04 -7.80
N SER A 484 -3.41 -70.84 -7.23
CA SER A 484 -3.90 -70.42 -5.91
C SER A 484 -5.37 -69.98 -5.92
N ASN A 485 -5.90 -69.65 -4.74
CA ASN A 485 -7.00 -68.69 -4.62
C ASN A 485 -6.59 -67.31 -5.16
N PRO A 486 -7.55 -66.46 -5.61
CA PRO A 486 -7.27 -65.06 -5.85
C PRO A 486 -6.91 -64.33 -4.55
N VAL A 487 -6.12 -63.27 -4.66
CA VAL A 487 -5.79 -62.31 -3.60
C VAL A 487 -5.65 -60.90 -4.17
N THR A 488 -5.97 -59.91 -3.35
CA THR A 488 -5.80 -58.49 -3.68
C THR A 488 -4.83 -57.90 -2.66
N PRO A 489 -3.58 -57.55 -3.04
CA PRO A 489 -2.65 -56.82 -2.19
C PRO A 489 -3.25 -55.47 -1.76
N THR A 490 -2.95 -55.04 -0.53
CA THR A 490 -3.41 -53.77 0.03
C THR A 490 -2.33 -53.18 0.92
N ALA A 491 -2.08 -51.88 0.82
CA ALA A 491 -1.35 -51.15 1.85
C ALA A 491 -2.30 -50.72 2.99
N GLU A 492 -1.76 -50.43 4.17
CA GLU A 492 -2.52 -49.79 5.24
C GLU A 492 -2.68 -48.28 5.00
N VAL A 493 -1.63 -47.66 4.46
CA VAL A 493 -1.51 -46.23 4.14
C VAL A 493 -1.79 -46.00 2.65
N PRO A 494 -2.62 -45.01 2.27
CA PRO A 494 -2.83 -44.64 0.86
C PRO A 494 -1.63 -43.84 0.31
N ASP A 495 -1.50 -43.78 -1.02
CA ASP A 495 -0.46 -42.94 -1.64
C ASP A 495 -0.71 -41.45 -1.38
N PRO A 496 0.34 -40.62 -1.27
CA PRO A 496 0.17 -39.17 -1.21
C PRO A 496 -0.48 -38.66 -2.51
N PRO A 497 -1.40 -37.67 -2.44
CA PRO A 497 -1.87 -36.98 -3.62
C PRO A 497 -0.69 -36.43 -4.44
N ALA A 498 -0.75 -36.58 -5.76
CA ALA A 498 0.16 -35.86 -6.64
C ALA A 498 -0.03 -34.34 -6.47
N SER A 499 1.01 -33.55 -6.79
CA SER A 499 1.12 -32.12 -6.47
C SER A 499 -0.18 -31.35 -6.66
N ALA A 500 -0.63 -30.69 -5.59
CA ALA A 500 -1.80 -29.83 -5.62
C ALA A 500 -1.55 -28.57 -6.48
N SER A 501 -2.63 -27.91 -6.90
CA SER A 501 -2.60 -26.56 -7.46
C SER A 501 -3.57 -25.65 -6.71
N ALA A 502 -3.29 -24.36 -6.68
CA ALA A 502 -4.07 -23.38 -5.95
C ALA A 502 -4.41 -22.16 -6.84
N GLU A 503 -5.65 -21.69 -6.73
CA GLU A 503 -6.21 -20.55 -7.46
C GLU A 503 -6.85 -19.59 -6.45
N ALA A 504 -6.28 -18.41 -6.24
CA ALA A 504 -6.96 -17.32 -5.50
C ALA A 504 -7.88 -16.55 -6.45
N ARG A 505 -9.13 -16.36 -6.04
CA ARG A 505 -10.17 -15.72 -6.85
C ARG A 505 -10.49 -14.31 -6.33
N PRO A 506 -10.97 -13.40 -7.19
CA PRO A 506 -11.33 -12.03 -6.79
C PRO A 506 -12.43 -11.90 -5.73
N ASP A 507 -13.15 -12.98 -5.39
CA ASP A 507 -14.13 -13.00 -4.30
C ASP A 507 -13.50 -13.26 -2.91
N GLY A 508 -12.17 -13.42 -2.84
CA GLY A 508 -11.43 -13.76 -1.64
C GLY A 508 -11.28 -15.26 -1.38
N THR A 509 -11.93 -16.13 -2.16
CA THR A 509 -11.80 -17.58 -1.99
C THR A 509 -10.50 -18.12 -2.60
N VAL A 510 -10.03 -19.26 -2.09
CA VAL A 510 -8.94 -20.02 -2.72
C VAL A 510 -9.42 -21.43 -3.04
N ALA A 511 -9.38 -21.81 -4.30
CA ALA A 511 -9.60 -23.19 -4.71
C ALA A 511 -8.28 -23.96 -4.76
N VAL A 512 -8.17 -24.97 -3.91
CA VAL A 512 -7.09 -25.95 -3.90
C VAL A 512 -7.59 -27.21 -4.62
N ARG A 513 -6.83 -27.72 -5.57
CA ARG A 513 -7.18 -28.88 -6.41
C ARG A 513 -6.04 -29.89 -6.41
N TRP A 514 -6.35 -31.18 -6.46
CA TRP A 514 -5.34 -32.24 -6.53
C TRP A 514 -5.86 -33.45 -7.33
N PRO A 515 -5.00 -34.25 -7.98
CA PRO A 515 -5.39 -35.54 -8.51
C PRO A 515 -5.86 -36.49 -7.40
N ALA A 516 -6.79 -37.40 -7.71
CA ALA A 516 -7.21 -38.42 -6.74
C ALA A 516 -6.02 -39.30 -6.34
N ALA A 517 -5.85 -39.54 -5.05
CA ALA A 517 -4.84 -40.45 -4.53
C ALA A 517 -5.24 -41.92 -4.76
N ASP A 518 -4.26 -42.80 -4.90
CA ASP A 518 -4.52 -44.24 -4.88
C ASP A 518 -4.73 -44.69 -3.42
N GLY A 519 -5.87 -45.32 -3.15
CA GLY A 519 -6.18 -45.91 -1.85
C GLY A 519 -5.39 -47.19 -1.54
N GLN A 520 -4.54 -47.64 -2.47
CA GLN A 520 -3.76 -48.87 -2.39
C GLN A 520 -4.65 -50.07 -2.03
N GLY A 521 -5.79 -50.16 -2.72
CA GLY A 521 -6.84 -51.17 -2.52
C GLY A 521 -7.90 -50.85 -1.45
N ASN A 522 -7.72 -49.78 -0.65
CA ASN A 522 -8.77 -49.20 0.20
C ASN A 522 -9.51 -48.07 -0.55
N THR A 523 -10.56 -47.49 0.04
CA THR A 523 -11.27 -46.33 -0.53
C THR A 523 -10.77 -45.06 0.12
N ILE A 524 -10.45 -44.01 -0.65
CA ILE A 524 -10.21 -42.68 -0.06
C ILE A 524 -11.53 -42.11 0.46
N ALA A 525 -11.61 -41.82 1.75
CA ALA A 525 -12.81 -41.32 2.40
C ALA A 525 -12.87 -39.78 2.43
N ARG A 526 -11.70 -39.14 2.55
CA ARG A 526 -11.53 -37.68 2.61
C ARG A 526 -10.07 -37.29 2.33
N TYR A 527 -9.85 -36.01 2.10
CA TYR A 527 -8.54 -35.37 2.07
C TYR A 527 -8.50 -34.27 3.12
N VAL A 528 -7.35 -34.14 3.80
CA VAL A 528 -7.04 -33.03 4.72
C VAL A 528 -6.14 -32.07 3.97
N VAL A 529 -6.46 -30.77 3.97
CA VAL A 529 -5.68 -29.74 3.29
C VAL A 529 -5.04 -28.82 4.34
N THR A 530 -3.72 -28.71 4.31
CA THR A 530 -2.93 -27.83 5.17
C THR A 530 -2.48 -26.62 4.38
N ALA A 531 -2.73 -25.42 4.88
CA ALA A 531 -2.16 -24.18 4.36
C ALA A 531 -0.82 -23.89 5.04
N THR A 532 0.20 -23.52 4.26
CA THR A 532 1.52 -23.09 4.76
C THR A 532 1.73 -21.62 4.44
N SER A 533 2.16 -20.82 5.43
CA SER A 533 2.62 -19.45 5.23
C SER A 533 3.72 -19.08 6.23
N ALA A 534 4.93 -18.80 5.73
CA ALA A 534 6.09 -18.30 6.49
C ALA A 534 6.30 -19.02 7.84
N GLY A 535 6.83 -20.24 7.80
CA GLY A 535 7.01 -21.12 8.97
C GLY A 535 5.75 -21.85 9.43
N THR A 536 4.58 -21.23 9.26
CA THR A 536 3.35 -21.65 9.95
C THR A 536 2.50 -22.56 9.07
N ASN A 537 2.14 -23.73 9.59
CA ASN A 537 1.14 -24.63 9.02
C ASN A 537 -0.19 -24.49 9.77
N SER A 538 -1.30 -24.41 9.04
CA SER A 538 -2.66 -24.39 9.58
C SER A 538 -3.61 -25.30 8.78
N LEU A 539 -4.67 -25.80 9.42
CA LEU A 539 -5.69 -26.57 8.71
C LEU A 539 -6.52 -25.64 7.81
N ALA A 540 -6.45 -25.83 6.49
CA ALA A 540 -7.27 -25.09 5.52
C ALA A 540 -8.68 -25.66 5.39
N GLY A 541 -8.84 -26.96 5.69
CA GLY A 541 -10.12 -27.66 5.70
C GLY A 541 -10.00 -29.12 5.27
N GLU A 542 -11.15 -29.74 5.01
CA GLU A 542 -11.26 -31.12 4.55
C GLU A 542 -12.22 -31.23 3.36
N ALA A 543 -11.98 -32.17 2.45
CA ALA A 543 -12.83 -32.42 1.30
C ALA A 543 -13.03 -33.92 1.05
N THR A 544 -14.24 -34.32 0.65
CA THR A 544 -14.54 -35.70 0.19
C THR A 544 -14.28 -35.89 -1.30
N GLY A 545 -14.05 -34.81 -2.05
CA GLY A 545 -13.63 -34.79 -3.45
C GLY A 545 -12.21 -34.26 -3.63
N THR A 546 -11.84 -33.98 -4.88
CA THR A 546 -10.51 -33.52 -5.31
C THR A 546 -10.36 -31.99 -5.42
N GLU A 547 -11.26 -31.24 -4.78
CA GLU A 547 -11.21 -29.78 -4.64
C GLU A 547 -11.66 -29.38 -3.23
N LEU A 548 -10.93 -28.45 -2.62
CA LEU A 548 -11.38 -27.65 -1.47
C LEU A 548 -11.44 -26.20 -1.92
N VAL A 549 -12.58 -25.53 -1.71
CA VAL A 549 -12.67 -24.07 -1.81
C VAL A 549 -12.60 -23.50 -0.40
N VAL A 550 -11.45 -22.93 -0.05
CA VAL A 550 -11.22 -22.23 1.22
C VAL A 550 -12.02 -20.92 1.17
N PRO A 551 -12.93 -20.67 2.14
CA PRO A 551 -13.75 -19.46 2.15
C PRO A 551 -12.95 -18.16 2.31
N ALA A 552 -13.51 -17.07 1.80
CA ALA A 552 -12.94 -15.74 1.94
C ALA A 552 -12.88 -15.30 3.41
N GLY A 553 -11.69 -14.94 3.88
CA GLY A 553 -11.43 -14.52 5.26
C GLY A 553 -10.91 -15.61 6.20
N GLU A 554 -10.95 -16.89 5.82
CA GLU A 554 -10.25 -17.98 6.55
C GLU A 554 -8.73 -17.94 6.31
N LEU A 555 -8.31 -17.22 5.25
CA LEU A 555 -6.91 -16.90 4.94
C LEU A 555 -6.74 -15.39 4.92
N GLU A 556 -5.61 -14.91 5.42
CA GLU A 556 -5.27 -13.49 5.54
C GLU A 556 -5.04 -12.86 4.15
N PHE A 557 -5.82 -11.85 3.79
CA PHE A 557 -5.70 -11.21 2.48
C PHE A 557 -4.37 -10.47 2.32
N GLY A 558 -3.70 -10.65 1.18
CA GLY A 558 -2.36 -10.09 0.93
C GLY A 558 -1.20 -10.96 1.42
N ARG A 559 -1.46 -11.94 2.31
CA ARG A 559 -0.48 -12.93 2.74
C ARG A 559 -0.36 -14.06 1.71
N GLN A 560 0.83 -14.64 1.58
CA GLN A 560 1.10 -15.70 0.62
C GLN A 560 0.91 -17.08 1.27
N TYR A 561 0.26 -18.00 0.57
CA TYR A 561 -0.01 -19.37 1.01
C TYR A 561 0.30 -20.39 -0.09
N ALA A 562 0.83 -21.56 0.27
CA ALA A 562 0.69 -22.80 -0.51
C ALA A 562 -0.10 -23.83 0.30
N PHE A 563 -0.43 -24.95 -0.33
CA PHE A 563 -1.19 -26.02 0.30
C PHE A 563 -0.55 -27.38 0.06
N SER A 564 -0.52 -28.23 1.09
CA SER A 564 -0.28 -29.66 0.96
C SER A 564 -1.54 -30.44 1.31
N VAL A 565 -1.67 -31.65 0.78
CA VAL A 565 -2.87 -32.47 0.91
C VAL A 565 -2.48 -33.86 1.40
N VAL A 566 -3.17 -34.36 2.43
CA VAL A 566 -3.07 -35.75 2.92
C VAL A 566 -4.35 -36.48 2.52
N ALA A 567 -4.22 -37.63 1.85
CA ALA A 567 -5.33 -38.52 1.56
C ALA A 567 -5.60 -39.41 2.77
N VAL A 568 -6.87 -39.57 3.18
CA VAL A 568 -7.25 -40.42 4.32
C VAL A 568 -8.22 -41.51 3.83
N ASN A 569 -7.85 -42.77 4.03
CA ASN A 569 -8.65 -43.90 3.59
C ASN A 569 -9.80 -44.25 4.55
N ASP A 570 -10.67 -45.18 4.14
CA ASP A 570 -11.84 -45.64 4.90
C ASP A 570 -11.49 -46.48 6.15
N LYS A 571 -10.20 -46.71 6.42
CA LYS A 571 -9.68 -47.26 7.69
C LYS A 571 -9.16 -46.16 8.63
N GLY A 572 -9.08 -44.91 8.16
CA GLY A 572 -8.58 -43.76 8.92
C GLY A 572 -7.08 -43.51 8.79
N ALA A 573 -6.34 -44.31 8.01
CA ALA A 573 -4.93 -44.08 7.76
C ALA A 573 -4.74 -42.91 6.77
N GLY A 574 -3.87 -41.97 7.12
CA GLY A 574 -3.45 -40.85 6.27
C GLY A 574 -2.19 -41.20 5.47
N SER A 575 -2.10 -40.70 4.24
CA SER A 575 -0.87 -40.69 3.44
C SER A 575 0.18 -39.75 4.05
N GLU A 576 1.39 -39.80 3.51
CA GLU A 576 2.29 -38.64 3.55
C GLU A 576 1.63 -37.40 2.92
N ALA A 577 2.13 -36.21 3.23
CA ALA A 577 1.66 -34.99 2.59
C ALA A 577 2.07 -34.95 1.11
N SER A 578 1.18 -34.43 0.25
CA SER A 578 1.54 -34.09 -1.13
C SER A 578 2.71 -33.09 -1.16
N PRO A 579 3.49 -33.04 -2.25
CA PRO A 579 4.27 -31.84 -2.56
C PRO A 579 3.36 -30.61 -2.50
N VAL A 580 3.86 -29.49 -1.96
CA VAL A 580 3.04 -28.28 -1.85
C VAL A 580 2.66 -27.74 -3.23
N SER A 581 1.54 -27.02 -3.27
CA SER A 581 1.05 -26.37 -4.48
C SER A 581 1.97 -25.23 -4.97
N ASN A 582 1.63 -24.68 -6.14
CA ASN A 582 1.96 -23.28 -6.41
C ASN A 582 1.40 -22.39 -5.28
N THR A 583 2.06 -21.28 -4.98
CA THR A 583 1.49 -20.34 -4.00
C THR A 583 0.40 -19.49 -4.62
N VAL A 584 -0.43 -18.89 -3.77
CA VAL A 584 -1.37 -17.82 -4.10
C VAL A 584 -1.35 -16.73 -3.04
N VAL A 585 -1.89 -15.57 -3.39
CA VAL A 585 -2.18 -14.47 -2.46
C VAL A 585 -3.70 -14.24 -2.48
N PRO A 586 -4.44 -14.59 -1.41
CA PRO A 586 -5.86 -14.31 -1.30
C PRO A 586 -6.10 -12.79 -1.39
N HIS A 587 -7.10 -12.40 -2.17
CA HIS A 587 -7.44 -11.00 -2.38
C HIS A 587 -8.94 -10.86 -2.66
N ALA A 588 -9.54 -9.78 -2.19
CA ALA A 588 -10.97 -9.51 -2.32
C ALA A 588 -11.19 -8.03 -2.70
N PRO A 589 -12.42 -7.60 -3.03
CA PRO A 589 -12.71 -6.17 -3.18
C PRO A 589 -12.41 -5.45 -1.86
N PRO A 590 -12.09 -4.14 -1.87
CA PRO A 590 -11.66 -3.44 -0.67
C PRO A 590 -12.71 -3.45 0.44
N GLY A 591 -12.27 -3.13 1.66
CA GLY A 591 -13.15 -2.88 2.78
C GLY A 591 -14.08 -1.67 2.56
N LYS A 592 -14.96 -1.45 3.54
CA LYS A 592 -15.77 -0.24 3.61
C LYS A 592 -14.87 0.98 3.92
N PRO A 593 -14.93 2.09 3.17
CA PRO A 593 -14.28 3.34 3.57
C PRO A 593 -14.71 3.76 4.98
N VAL A 594 -13.75 4.14 5.84
CA VAL A 594 -14.03 4.45 7.24
C VAL A 594 -14.43 5.91 7.42
N GLU A 595 -15.16 6.21 8.50
CA GLU A 595 -15.57 7.56 8.91
C GLU A 595 -15.99 8.52 7.77
N PRO A 596 -16.98 8.15 6.93
CA PRO A 596 -17.46 9.04 5.88
C PRO A 596 -18.11 10.29 6.49
N GLN A 597 -17.58 11.47 6.14
CA GLN A 597 -18.08 12.77 6.55
C GLN A 597 -18.48 13.57 5.31
N ALA A 598 -19.60 14.29 5.38
CA ALA A 598 -20.04 15.19 4.32
C ALA A 598 -20.62 16.49 4.90
N THR A 599 -20.25 17.63 4.33
CA THR A 599 -20.49 18.96 4.90
C THR A 599 -21.03 19.95 3.85
N THR A 600 -21.80 20.94 4.32
CA THR A 600 -22.36 22.00 3.49
C THR A 600 -21.28 23.00 3.06
N VAL A 601 -21.16 23.27 1.75
CA VAL A 601 -20.24 24.30 1.26
C VAL A 601 -20.95 25.67 1.32
N ALA A 602 -20.69 26.41 2.40
CA ALA A 602 -21.44 27.62 2.77
C ALA A 602 -21.50 28.74 1.70
N ASP A 603 -20.53 28.77 0.79
CA ASP A 603 -20.37 29.79 -0.25
C ASP A 603 -20.68 29.28 -1.68
N GLN A 604 -21.11 28.02 -1.85
CA GLN A 604 -21.37 27.42 -3.17
C GLN A 604 -22.76 26.74 -3.21
N PRO A 605 -23.71 27.24 -4.02
CA PRO A 605 -25.04 26.64 -4.13
C PRO A 605 -24.96 25.21 -4.68
N GLY A 606 -25.94 24.38 -4.33
CA GLY A 606 -26.07 22.99 -4.79
C GLY A 606 -24.85 22.11 -4.57
N THR A 607 -23.99 22.41 -3.58
CA THR A 607 -22.68 21.76 -3.41
C THR A 607 -22.46 21.21 -2.00
N VAL A 608 -21.82 20.03 -1.91
CA VAL A 608 -21.32 19.42 -0.67
C VAL A 608 -19.85 19.04 -0.80
N ALA A 609 -19.12 19.13 0.30
CA ALA A 609 -17.79 18.55 0.43
C ALA A 609 -17.91 17.18 1.12
N VAL A 610 -17.06 16.23 0.73
CA VAL A 610 -17.06 14.85 1.22
C VAL A 610 -15.63 14.41 1.51
N GLN A 611 -15.41 13.74 2.64
CA GLN A 611 -14.14 13.09 3.00
C GLN A 611 -14.39 11.74 3.69
N TRP A 612 -13.42 10.84 3.65
CA TRP A 612 -13.44 9.55 4.32
C TRP A 612 -12.01 9.14 4.71
N GLY A 613 -11.88 8.19 5.64
CA GLY A 613 -10.64 7.47 5.84
C GLY A 613 -10.50 6.32 4.82
N PRO A 614 -9.26 5.86 4.54
CA PRO A 614 -9.01 4.82 3.56
C PRO A 614 -9.72 3.50 3.89
N ALA A 615 -10.01 2.72 2.86
CA ALA A 615 -10.53 1.36 3.01
C ALA A 615 -9.38 0.36 3.21
N ALA A 616 -9.63 -0.74 3.93
CA ALA A 616 -8.73 -1.88 3.96
C ALA A 616 -8.52 -2.44 2.54
N ALA A 617 -7.28 -2.67 2.14
CA ALA A 617 -6.94 -3.04 0.76
C ALA A 617 -7.33 -4.50 0.40
N ASN A 618 -7.51 -5.39 1.38
CA ASN A 618 -7.88 -6.79 1.17
C ASN A 618 -7.01 -7.49 0.10
N GLY A 619 -5.68 -7.33 0.21
CA GLY A 619 -4.70 -8.03 -0.64
C GLY A 619 -4.43 -7.41 -2.01
N ARG A 620 -5.12 -6.32 -2.41
CA ARG A 620 -4.80 -5.52 -3.60
C ARG A 620 -4.98 -4.02 -3.35
N PRO A 621 -4.03 -3.16 -3.78
CA PRO A 621 -4.07 -1.73 -3.47
C PRO A 621 -5.35 -1.07 -3.98
N VAL A 622 -5.91 -0.15 -3.18
CA VAL A 622 -7.07 0.64 -3.59
C VAL A 622 -6.64 1.61 -4.68
N THR A 623 -7.19 1.46 -5.88
CA THR A 623 -6.85 2.26 -7.06
C THR A 623 -7.76 3.47 -7.24
N ALA A 624 -9.00 3.40 -6.77
CA ALA A 624 -9.99 4.48 -6.88
C ALA A 624 -11.10 4.37 -5.82
N TYR A 625 -11.89 5.45 -5.71
CA TYR A 625 -13.14 5.51 -4.95
C TYR A 625 -14.29 5.96 -5.87
N LEU A 626 -15.35 5.16 -5.93
CA LEU A 626 -16.61 5.50 -6.57
C LEU A 626 -17.49 6.26 -5.56
N VAL A 627 -17.78 7.51 -5.84
CA VAL A 627 -18.60 8.39 -5.01
C VAL A 627 -19.92 8.68 -5.72
N VAL A 628 -21.04 8.33 -5.10
CA VAL A 628 -22.39 8.59 -5.61
C VAL A 628 -23.10 9.59 -4.69
N VAL A 629 -23.53 10.73 -5.24
CA VAL A 629 -24.27 11.78 -4.52
C VAL A 629 -25.42 12.28 -5.39
N GLY A 630 -26.64 12.31 -4.86
CA GLY A 630 -27.81 12.83 -5.58
C GLY A 630 -28.15 12.10 -6.90
N GLY A 631 -27.58 10.92 -7.14
CA GLY A 631 -27.69 10.19 -8.41
C GLY A 631 -26.55 10.43 -9.40
N GLN A 632 -25.68 11.41 -9.17
CA GLN A 632 -24.41 11.55 -9.90
C GLN A 632 -23.40 10.53 -9.34
N GLN A 633 -22.69 9.81 -10.21
CA GLN A 633 -21.52 9.00 -9.85
C GLN A 633 -20.26 9.67 -10.39
N ILE A 634 -19.23 9.78 -9.56
CA ILE A 634 -17.88 10.19 -9.94
C ILE A 634 -16.84 9.19 -9.42
N GLU A 635 -15.66 9.19 -10.02
CA GLU A 635 -14.52 8.37 -9.62
C GLU A 635 -13.36 9.30 -9.24
N VAL A 636 -12.71 9.05 -8.10
CA VAL A 636 -11.58 9.84 -7.58
C VAL A 636 -10.52 8.94 -6.95
N THR A 637 -9.26 9.37 -6.98
CA THR A 637 -8.14 8.67 -6.29
C THR A 637 -7.94 9.15 -4.86
N ASP A 638 -8.14 10.46 -4.61
CA ASP A 638 -8.09 11.10 -3.29
C ASP A 638 -9.22 10.60 -2.37
N THR A 639 -8.99 10.60 -1.04
CA THR A 639 -10.00 10.26 -0.03
C THR A 639 -11.00 11.41 0.29
N ARG A 640 -11.12 12.37 -0.64
CA ARG A 640 -11.96 13.57 -0.50
C ARG A 640 -12.39 14.10 -1.86
N THR A 641 -13.55 14.75 -1.92
CA THR A 641 -14.05 15.39 -3.14
C THR A 641 -15.13 16.43 -2.83
N THR A 642 -15.48 17.26 -3.81
CA THR A 642 -16.62 18.19 -3.75
C THR A 642 -17.58 17.90 -4.89
N VAL A 643 -18.86 17.71 -4.59
CA VAL A 643 -19.89 17.39 -5.60
C VAL A 643 -20.91 18.52 -5.67
N SER A 644 -21.16 19.02 -6.88
CA SER A 644 -21.97 20.19 -7.18
C SER A 644 -23.08 19.89 -8.21
N GLY A 645 -24.07 20.78 -8.28
CA GLY A 645 -25.26 20.60 -9.12
C GLY A 645 -26.42 19.86 -8.45
N LEU A 646 -26.34 19.65 -7.13
CA LEU A 646 -27.28 18.85 -6.32
C LEU A 646 -28.58 19.59 -5.94
N GLY A 647 -28.73 20.86 -6.36
CA GLY A 647 -29.85 21.73 -6.00
C GLY A 647 -29.78 22.28 -4.56
N ASP A 648 -30.41 23.43 -4.32
CA ASP A 648 -30.30 24.14 -3.03
C ASP A 648 -31.23 23.60 -1.95
N GLY A 649 -30.74 23.63 -0.71
CA GLY A 649 -31.42 23.16 0.49
C GLY A 649 -31.82 21.68 0.51
N GLN A 650 -31.31 20.88 -0.43
CA GLN A 650 -31.60 19.45 -0.58
C GLN A 650 -30.84 18.62 0.45
N GLN A 651 -31.50 17.60 1.00
CA GLN A 651 -30.82 16.55 1.77
C GLN A 651 -30.31 15.49 0.80
N VAL A 652 -29.00 15.28 0.78
CA VAL A 652 -28.32 14.34 -0.13
C VAL A 652 -27.73 13.17 0.64
N THR A 653 -27.93 11.98 0.08
CA THR A 653 -27.21 10.78 0.52
C THR A 653 -25.94 10.64 -0.33
N VAL A 654 -24.81 10.55 0.34
CA VAL A 654 -23.50 10.24 -0.23
C VAL A 654 -23.24 8.75 0.00
N ARG A 655 -22.77 8.04 -1.02
CA ARG A 655 -22.30 6.66 -0.95
C ARG A 655 -20.89 6.59 -1.52
N VAL A 656 -19.94 5.99 -0.82
CA VAL A 656 -18.53 5.84 -1.23
C VAL A 656 -18.16 4.36 -1.24
N ARG A 657 -17.54 3.88 -2.31
CA ARG A 657 -17.02 2.50 -2.44
C ARG A 657 -15.58 2.57 -2.89
N ALA A 658 -14.67 1.93 -2.18
CA ALA A 658 -13.29 1.75 -2.63
C ALA A 658 -13.23 0.67 -3.74
N VAL A 659 -12.25 0.76 -4.63
CA VAL A 659 -12.04 -0.15 -5.77
C VAL A 659 -10.59 -0.63 -5.79
N ASN A 660 -10.36 -1.92 -6.05
CA ASN A 660 -9.06 -2.48 -6.40
C ASN A 660 -9.20 -3.41 -7.63
N GLU A 661 -8.19 -4.22 -7.93
CA GLU A 661 -8.21 -5.21 -9.03
C GLU A 661 -9.42 -6.18 -8.98
N ALA A 662 -9.89 -6.53 -7.78
CA ALA A 662 -11.07 -7.39 -7.59
C ALA A 662 -12.42 -6.64 -7.74
N GLY A 663 -12.39 -5.32 -7.94
CA GLY A 663 -13.57 -4.48 -8.16
C GLY A 663 -14.04 -3.69 -6.93
N PRO A 664 -15.30 -3.23 -6.91
CA PRO A 664 -15.81 -2.29 -5.91
C PRO A 664 -16.26 -2.97 -4.61
N GLY A 665 -15.73 -2.50 -3.48
CA GLY A 665 -16.08 -2.92 -2.12
C GLY A 665 -17.49 -2.52 -1.66
N PRO A 666 -17.83 -2.75 -0.38
CA PRO A 666 -19.12 -2.36 0.21
C PRO A 666 -19.20 -0.84 0.41
N GLU A 667 -20.42 -0.31 0.48
CA GLU A 667 -20.65 1.14 0.55
C GLU A 667 -20.54 1.73 1.97
N ALA A 668 -19.81 2.83 2.07
CA ALA A 668 -19.84 3.80 3.16
C ALA A 668 -20.88 4.88 2.85
N THR A 669 -21.78 5.17 3.80
CA THR A 669 -22.93 6.06 3.55
C THR A 669 -23.01 7.15 4.60
N VAL A 670 -23.14 8.40 4.16
CA VAL A 670 -23.34 9.58 5.01
C VAL A 670 -24.39 10.50 4.38
N THR A 671 -25.06 11.33 5.17
CA THR A 671 -26.01 12.33 4.64
C THR A 671 -25.51 13.74 4.92
N ALA A 672 -25.68 14.63 3.95
CA ALA A 672 -25.41 16.06 4.09
C ALA A 672 -26.61 16.86 3.59
N ARG A 673 -26.53 18.19 3.76
CA ARG A 673 -27.47 19.13 3.14
C ARG A 673 -26.70 20.15 2.33
N THR A 674 -27.16 20.47 1.13
CA THR A 674 -26.69 21.66 0.40
C THR A 674 -27.15 22.94 1.10
N VAL A 675 -26.47 24.06 0.84
CA VAL A 675 -26.84 25.36 1.40
C VAL A 675 -28.28 25.72 0.99
N ALA A 676 -29.08 26.19 1.94
CA ALA A 676 -30.46 26.60 1.74
C ALA A 676 -30.58 28.13 1.81
N ALA A 677 -31.54 28.72 1.10
CA ALA A 677 -31.85 30.14 1.25
C ALA A 677 -32.20 30.47 2.72
N PRO A 678 -31.79 31.64 3.28
CA PRO A 678 -31.95 31.91 4.71
C PRO A 678 -33.41 32.02 5.15
N ARG A 679 -33.73 31.54 6.36
CA ARG A 679 -35.07 31.71 6.95
C ARG A 679 -35.06 32.86 7.96
N VAL A 680 -35.66 33.98 7.57
CA VAL A 680 -35.85 35.16 8.43
C VAL A 680 -37.11 34.99 9.28
N THR A 681 -37.05 35.34 10.57
CA THR A 681 -38.22 35.43 11.45
C THR A 681 -38.19 36.77 12.21
N VAL A 682 -39.17 37.64 11.99
CA VAL A 682 -39.26 38.92 12.73
C VAL A 682 -39.79 38.66 14.14
N THR A 683 -38.94 38.90 15.14
CA THR A 683 -39.26 38.69 16.56
C THR A 683 -39.97 39.90 17.18
N GLY A 684 -39.74 41.11 16.66
CA GLY A 684 -40.45 42.30 17.12
C GLY A 684 -40.07 43.58 16.38
N SER A 685 -40.84 44.64 16.59
CA SER A 685 -40.60 45.96 16.03
C SER A 685 -40.86 47.03 17.07
N SER A 686 -40.07 48.10 17.05
CA SER A 686 -40.27 49.30 17.88
C SER A 686 -40.06 50.56 17.03
N ALA A 687 -40.71 51.65 17.41
CA ALA A 687 -40.72 52.88 16.63
C ALA A 687 -40.48 54.11 17.51
N THR A 688 -39.69 55.05 17.01
CA THR A 688 -39.76 56.46 17.42
C THR A 688 -40.68 57.19 16.43
N ALA A 689 -40.78 58.52 16.55
CA ALA A 689 -41.47 59.33 15.54
C ALA A 689 -40.88 59.17 14.13
N THR A 690 -39.57 58.96 14.01
CA THR A 690 -38.84 59.18 12.74
C THR A 690 -37.93 58.01 12.35
N ALA A 691 -37.93 56.94 13.15
CA ALA A 691 -37.20 55.71 12.89
C ALA A 691 -37.96 54.47 13.40
N VAL A 692 -37.75 53.34 12.73
CA VAL A 692 -38.25 52.02 13.14
C VAL A 692 -37.08 51.05 13.26
N THR A 693 -37.03 50.34 14.39
CA THR A 693 -36.10 49.25 14.65
C THR A 693 -36.83 47.92 14.52
N VAL A 694 -36.40 47.08 13.58
CA VAL A 694 -36.90 45.71 13.44
C VAL A 694 -35.88 44.76 14.06
N ASN A 695 -36.36 43.89 14.95
CA ASN A 695 -35.61 42.80 15.57
C ASN A 695 -36.05 41.49 14.92
N PHE A 696 -35.10 40.61 14.61
CA PHE A 696 -35.35 39.38 13.89
C PHE A 696 -34.29 38.33 14.22
N THR A 697 -34.54 37.09 13.81
CA THR A 697 -33.55 36.01 13.77
C THR A 697 -33.41 35.51 12.34
N VAL A 698 -32.24 34.96 12.02
CA VAL A 698 -31.94 34.38 10.72
C VAL A 698 -31.32 33.00 10.94
N ASP A 699 -32.00 31.96 10.49
CA ASP A 699 -31.34 30.70 10.14
C ASP A 699 -30.66 30.92 8.78
N ALA A 700 -29.34 30.83 8.74
CA ALA A 700 -28.55 31.10 7.54
C ALA A 700 -28.49 29.90 6.56
N GLY A 701 -29.20 28.80 6.85
CA GLY A 701 -29.34 27.66 5.93
C GLY A 701 -28.05 26.89 5.65
N GLY A 702 -27.05 27.00 6.54
CA GLY A 702 -25.68 26.48 6.34
C GLY A 702 -24.78 27.39 5.51
N GLY A 703 -25.27 28.53 5.01
CA GLY A 703 -24.50 29.53 4.27
C GLY A 703 -24.11 30.76 5.10
N LYS A 704 -23.36 31.69 4.49
CA LYS A 704 -23.08 33.01 5.10
C LYS A 704 -24.15 34.02 4.68
N ALA A 705 -24.97 34.47 5.63
CA ALA A 705 -26.07 35.40 5.37
C ALA A 705 -25.66 36.87 5.54
N THR A 706 -26.11 37.72 4.61
CA THR A 706 -26.04 39.19 4.67
C THR A 706 -27.46 39.77 4.80
N CYS A 707 -27.67 40.80 5.63
CA CYS A 707 -29.02 41.25 5.98
C CYS A 707 -29.30 42.73 5.65
N VAL A 708 -30.48 42.98 5.10
CA VAL A 708 -30.95 44.28 4.61
C VAL A 708 -32.38 44.52 5.06
N LEU A 709 -32.69 45.75 5.49
CA LEU A 709 -34.02 46.25 5.81
C LEU A 709 -34.48 47.24 4.75
N SER A 710 -35.68 47.08 4.20
CA SER A 710 -36.29 48.00 3.24
C SER A 710 -37.75 48.33 3.56
N THR A 711 -38.25 49.43 3.00
CA THR A 711 -39.68 49.82 2.97
C THR A 711 -39.91 50.71 1.75
N GLY A 712 -41.17 50.86 1.32
CA GLY A 712 -41.52 51.72 0.18
C GLY A 712 -41.05 53.17 0.36
N GLY A 713 -40.47 53.75 -0.69
CA GLY A 713 -40.07 55.16 -0.72
C GLY A 713 -38.86 55.53 0.16
N LYS A 714 -38.07 54.55 0.63
CA LYS A 714 -36.83 54.79 1.40
C LYS A 714 -35.70 53.89 0.89
N PRO A 715 -34.42 54.35 0.93
CA PRO A 715 -33.29 53.51 0.57
C PRO A 715 -33.19 52.30 1.53
N ALA A 716 -32.85 51.14 0.98
CA ALA A 716 -32.62 49.94 1.77
C ALA A 716 -31.33 50.07 2.59
N LYS A 717 -31.30 49.50 3.80
CA LYS A 717 -30.19 49.63 4.75
C LYS A 717 -29.69 48.26 5.19
N SER A 718 -28.42 47.98 4.92
CA SER A 718 -27.71 46.81 5.43
C SER A 718 -27.43 46.92 6.93
N GLY A 719 -27.32 45.79 7.62
CA GLY A 719 -26.95 45.74 9.03
C GLY A 719 -26.79 44.31 9.56
N PRO A 720 -26.58 44.13 10.87
CA PRO A 720 -26.40 42.80 11.46
C PRO A 720 -27.69 41.98 11.38
N CYS A 721 -27.54 40.66 11.20
CA CYS A 721 -28.64 39.71 11.05
C CYS A 721 -29.42 39.41 12.35
N SER A 722 -29.75 40.45 13.11
CA SER A 722 -30.47 40.40 14.38
C SER A 722 -31.30 41.66 14.65
N ARG A 723 -30.81 42.83 14.21
CA ARG A 723 -31.46 44.13 14.38
C ARG A 723 -31.03 45.11 13.30
N ILE A 724 -31.99 45.76 12.65
CA ILE A 724 -31.72 46.91 11.77
C ILE A 724 -32.70 48.04 12.08
N THR A 725 -32.19 49.27 12.12
CA THR A 725 -32.97 50.49 12.37
C THR A 725 -32.97 51.38 11.13
N LEU A 726 -34.14 51.59 10.52
CA LEU A 726 -34.35 52.53 9.43
C LEU A 726 -34.82 53.89 9.97
N SER A 727 -34.25 54.98 9.47
CA SER A 727 -34.46 56.36 9.97
C SER A 727 -34.84 57.32 8.83
N GLY A 728 -35.30 58.52 9.17
CA GLY A 728 -35.80 59.48 8.18
C GLY A 728 -37.22 59.15 7.69
N LEU A 729 -38.01 58.53 8.55
CA LEU A 729 -39.41 58.19 8.34
C LEU A 729 -40.33 59.35 8.75
N THR A 730 -41.50 59.43 8.11
CA THR A 730 -42.58 60.36 8.45
C THR A 730 -43.24 59.88 9.74
N PRO A 731 -43.46 60.72 10.77
CA PRO A 731 -44.24 60.35 11.96
C PRO A 731 -45.69 60.02 11.63
N SER A 732 -46.38 59.36 12.57
CA SER A 732 -47.80 59.02 12.45
C SER A 732 -48.17 58.21 11.19
N THR A 733 -47.21 57.50 10.59
CA THR A 733 -47.32 56.90 9.25
C THR A 733 -47.07 55.39 9.31
N ALA A 734 -47.95 54.61 8.69
CA ALA A 734 -47.83 53.16 8.61
C ALA A 734 -46.83 52.75 7.51
N TYR A 735 -45.88 51.88 7.86
CA TYR A 735 -44.90 51.32 6.92
C TYR A 735 -44.91 49.79 6.99
N THR A 736 -44.74 49.13 5.84
CA THR A 736 -44.45 47.71 5.76
C THR A 736 -42.97 47.53 5.51
N PHE A 737 -42.26 47.03 6.53
CA PHE A 737 -40.85 46.72 6.44
C PHE A 737 -40.63 45.31 5.93
N THR A 738 -39.67 45.14 5.03
CA THR A 738 -39.17 43.83 4.60
C THR A 738 -37.75 43.67 5.12
N VAL A 739 -37.51 42.63 5.93
CA VAL A 739 -36.16 42.15 6.22
C VAL A 739 -35.84 41.08 5.19
N THR A 740 -34.76 41.25 4.45
CA THR A 740 -34.21 40.23 3.53
C THR A 740 -32.84 39.80 4.03
N ALA A 741 -32.62 38.49 4.10
CA ALA A 741 -31.32 37.87 4.34
C ALA A 741 -30.91 37.04 3.12
N THR A 742 -29.70 37.23 2.62
CA THR A 742 -29.20 36.61 1.38
C THR A 742 -27.90 35.86 1.63
N ASN A 743 -27.82 34.62 1.15
CA ASN A 743 -26.59 33.81 1.10
C ASN A 743 -26.35 33.28 -0.33
N ALA A 744 -25.44 32.31 -0.49
CA ALA A 744 -25.09 31.71 -1.79
C ALA A 744 -26.26 30.97 -2.49
N ALA A 745 -27.25 30.48 -1.75
CA ALA A 745 -28.50 29.88 -2.27
C ALA A 745 -29.62 30.92 -2.47
N GLY A 746 -29.31 32.22 -2.37
CA GLY A 746 -30.23 33.31 -2.66
C GLY A 746 -30.89 33.94 -1.42
N PRO A 747 -31.96 34.73 -1.63
CA PRO A 747 -32.62 35.51 -0.59
C PRO A 747 -33.79 34.76 0.07
N GLY A 748 -33.94 34.94 1.38
CA GLY A 748 -35.21 34.74 2.07
C GLY A 748 -35.60 36.01 2.83
N SER A 749 -36.90 36.22 3.03
CA SER A 749 -37.40 37.47 3.62
C SER A 749 -38.61 37.27 4.53
N ALA A 750 -38.84 38.25 5.39
CA ALA A 750 -40.01 38.34 6.24
C ALA A 750 -40.47 39.79 6.34
N THR A 751 -41.79 40.01 6.37
CA THR A 751 -42.39 41.35 6.42
C THR A 751 -42.98 41.67 7.79
N ARG A 752 -43.02 42.96 8.12
CA ARG A 752 -43.60 43.48 9.37
C ARG A 752 -44.21 44.85 9.14
N ALA A 753 -45.51 44.97 9.35
CA ALA A 753 -46.15 46.27 9.48
C ALA A 753 -45.73 46.92 10.81
N GLN A 754 -45.34 48.20 10.76
CA GLN A 754 -45.06 49.04 11.92
C GLN A 754 -45.33 50.49 11.56
N SER A 755 -46.20 51.16 12.32
CA SER A 755 -46.33 52.61 12.24
C SER A 755 -45.21 53.30 13.01
N THR A 756 -44.74 54.44 12.51
CA THR A 756 -43.97 55.39 13.33
C THR A 756 -44.82 55.89 14.50
N ALA A 757 -44.16 56.29 15.59
CA ALA A 757 -44.86 56.93 16.70
C ALA A 757 -45.49 58.26 16.25
N VAL A 758 -46.55 58.69 16.94
CA VAL A 758 -47.14 60.01 16.72
C VAL A 758 -46.23 61.06 17.33
N LEU A 759 -45.78 62.01 16.50
CA LEU A 759 -45.18 63.25 16.96
C LEU A 759 -46.27 64.32 16.97
N TYR A 760 -46.41 65.06 18.07
CA TYR A 760 -47.22 66.27 18.10
C TYR A 760 -46.31 67.50 18.10
N GLY A 761 -46.86 68.61 17.66
CA GLY A 761 -46.41 69.94 18.09
C GLY A 761 -47.55 70.66 18.80
N THR A 762 -47.19 71.51 19.76
CA THR A 762 -48.13 72.37 20.49
C THR A 762 -48.13 73.76 19.87
N ALA A 763 -49.29 74.21 19.39
CA ALA A 763 -49.50 75.58 18.94
C ALA A 763 -49.27 76.52 20.12
N THR A 764 -48.30 77.43 20.00
CA THR A 764 -47.79 78.25 21.10
C THR A 764 -47.93 79.72 20.76
N CYS A 765 -48.54 80.46 21.68
CA CYS A 765 -48.68 81.91 21.66
C CYS A 765 -48.82 82.33 23.13
N ASN A 766 -47.86 83.10 23.64
CA ASN A 766 -47.83 83.61 25.01
C ASN A 766 -47.89 85.14 24.97
N ASN A 767 -48.91 85.75 25.59
CA ASN A 767 -49.03 87.20 25.66
C ASN A 767 -47.88 87.85 26.46
N GLY A 768 -47.54 89.10 26.12
CA GLY A 768 -46.56 89.91 26.85
C GLY A 768 -47.14 90.54 28.12
N ASP A 769 -46.28 91.07 28.99
CA ASP A 769 -46.68 91.62 30.30
C ASP A 769 -47.51 92.93 30.21
N SER A 770 -47.46 93.64 29.08
CA SER A 770 -48.17 94.90 28.83
C SER A 770 -48.21 95.24 27.34
N GLY A 771 -49.08 96.18 26.93
CA GLY A 771 -49.18 96.67 25.55
C GLY A 771 -50.25 95.96 24.71
N ASP A 772 -50.21 96.15 23.39
CA ASP A 772 -51.06 95.41 22.44
C ASP A 772 -50.70 93.90 22.48
N GLU A 773 -49.44 93.63 22.80
CA GLU A 773 -48.83 92.34 23.09
C GLU A 773 -49.51 91.56 24.23
N ALA A 774 -50.21 92.23 25.15
CA ALA A 774 -50.79 91.61 26.34
C ALA A 774 -52.11 90.86 26.07
N THR A 775 -52.68 90.96 24.87
CA THR A 775 -53.95 90.30 24.50
C THR A 775 -53.91 89.54 23.17
N TYR A 776 -52.86 89.71 22.38
CA TYR A 776 -52.72 89.19 21.01
C TYR A 776 -53.14 87.72 20.82
N CYS A 777 -52.80 86.84 21.77
CA CYS A 777 -53.06 85.40 21.71
C CYS A 777 -54.45 84.97 22.21
N ASP A 778 -55.14 85.84 22.97
CA ASP A 778 -56.40 85.53 23.68
C ASP A 778 -57.59 86.39 23.23
N ALA A 779 -57.35 87.45 22.47
CA ALA A 779 -58.40 88.34 21.97
C ALA A 779 -59.24 87.64 20.88
N ASP A 780 -60.50 87.35 21.19
CA ASP A 780 -61.48 86.76 20.28
C ASP A 780 -61.98 87.84 19.29
N VAL A 781 -61.12 88.21 18.34
CA VAL A 781 -61.39 89.23 17.30
C VAL A 781 -61.98 88.57 16.06
N ASP A 782 -62.89 89.25 15.36
CA ASP A 782 -63.49 88.76 14.13
C ASP A 782 -62.41 88.53 13.05
N GLY A 783 -62.00 87.27 12.86
CA GLY A 783 -60.87 86.90 12.00
C GLY A 783 -59.49 86.85 12.66
N ARG A 784 -59.38 86.70 13.99
CA ARG A 784 -58.14 86.27 14.68
C ARG A 784 -58.44 85.56 16.00
N ASN A 785 -58.24 84.22 16.05
CA ASN A 785 -58.66 83.38 17.17
C ASN A 785 -57.63 82.28 17.54
N GLY A 786 -56.33 82.58 17.42
CA GLY A 786 -55.21 81.67 17.78
C GLY A 786 -54.00 81.79 16.84
N ASN A 787 -53.24 80.71 16.68
CA ASN A 787 -52.21 80.58 15.66
C ASN A 787 -52.84 80.20 14.31
N GLU A 788 -52.43 80.84 13.20
CA GLU A 788 -53.01 80.62 11.87
C GLU A 788 -52.55 79.27 11.26
N VAL A 789 -53.45 78.57 10.55
CA VAL A 789 -53.16 77.32 9.83
C VAL A 789 -53.60 77.47 8.36
N PHE A 790 -52.76 77.03 7.41
CA PHE A 790 -52.86 77.35 5.98
C PHE A 790 -52.85 76.10 5.08
N ALA A 791 -53.44 76.21 3.89
CA ALA A 791 -53.38 75.14 2.87
C ALA A 791 -51.99 74.97 2.23
N THR A 792 -51.10 75.95 2.41
CA THR A 792 -49.77 76.09 1.81
C THR A 792 -48.77 76.61 2.86
N PRO A 793 -47.45 76.41 2.70
CA PRO A 793 -46.45 76.95 3.61
C PRO A 793 -46.12 78.44 3.31
N TRP A 794 -47.15 79.26 3.16
CA TRP A 794 -47.09 80.71 2.91
C TRP A 794 -48.28 81.38 3.60
N GLN A 795 -48.13 82.61 4.07
CA GLN A 795 -49.24 83.43 4.58
C GLN A 795 -50.02 84.09 3.42
N ASP A 796 -50.31 83.31 2.37
CA ASP A 796 -51.27 83.72 1.34
C ASP A 796 -52.71 83.61 1.88
N ASN A 797 -53.69 84.19 1.18
CA ASN A 797 -55.11 84.21 1.61
C ASN A 797 -55.82 82.83 1.50
N ARG A 798 -55.10 81.72 1.72
CA ARG A 798 -55.61 80.34 1.81
C ARG A 798 -55.46 79.76 3.21
N GLN A 799 -55.67 80.62 4.21
CA GLN A 799 -55.88 80.17 5.59
C GLN A 799 -57.06 79.19 5.65
N VAL A 800 -56.88 78.07 6.36
CA VAL A 800 -57.93 77.04 6.59
C VAL A 800 -58.52 77.11 8.00
N GLY A 801 -57.87 77.84 8.92
CA GLY A 801 -58.43 78.14 10.23
C GLY A 801 -57.39 78.57 11.27
N TRP A 802 -57.77 78.34 12.53
CA TRP A 802 -57.04 78.74 13.73
C TRP A 802 -56.82 77.53 14.64
N ALA A 803 -55.61 77.38 15.15
CA ALA A 803 -55.29 76.49 16.27
C ALA A 803 -55.16 77.34 17.54
N LYS A 804 -55.99 77.10 18.56
CA LYS A 804 -55.91 77.86 19.82
C LYS A 804 -54.57 77.58 20.52
N PRO A 805 -54.04 78.53 21.31
CA PRO A 805 -52.84 78.27 22.13
C PRO A 805 -53.00 77.01 22.99
N GLY A 806 -51.97 76.17 23.05
CA GLY A 806 -52.01 74.86 23.70
C GLY A 806 -52.59 73.72 22.85
N THR A 807 -53.08 73.97 21.63
CA THR A 807 -53.59 72.89 20.76
C THR A 807 -52.45 71.97 20.30
N ARG A 808 -52.53 70.68 20.63
CA ARG A 808 -51.60 69.65 20.15
C ARG A 808 -52.04 69.09 18.81
N LEU A 809 -51.28 69.38 17.76
CA LEU A 809 -51.50 68.94 16.39
C LEU A 809 -50.51 67.82 16.03
N LYS A 810 -50.92 66.77 15.33
CA LYS A 810 -49.97 65.73 14.87
C LYS A 810 -49.10 66.31 13.76
N ALA A 811 -47.79 66.15 13.84
CA ALA A 811 -46.83 66.60 12.82
C ALA A 811 -46.43 65.43 11.88
N TYR A 812 -46.19 65.73 10.60
CA TYR A 812 -45.81 64.73 9.58
C TYR A 812 -44.48 65.02 8.89
N CYS A 813 -44.27 66.24 8.42
CA CYS A 813 -43.06 66.61 7.68
C CYS A 813 -42.83 68.12 7.73
N ARG A 814 -41.63 68.56 7.39
CA ARG A 814 -41.28 69.98 7.26
C ARG A 814 -41.22 70.39 5.78
N GLN A 815 -41.67 71.60 5.47
CA GLN A 815 -41.52 72.19 4.15
C GLN A 815 -40.91 73.60 4.29
N ALA A 816 -40.05 73.98 3.35
CA ALA A 816 -39.55 75.35 3.26
C ALA A 816 -40.64 76.24 2.65
N GLY A 817 -40.79 77.44 3.18
CA GLY A 817 -41.85 78.37 2.82
C GLY A 817 -41.49 79.81 3.19
N GLU A 818 -42.51 80.61 3.47
CA GLU A 818 -42.34 81.99 3.93
C GLU A 818 -41.66 82.09 5.30
N GLU A 819 -40.92 83.18 5.56
CA GLU A 819 -40.31 83.42 6.86
C GLU A 819 -41.33 84.02 7.83
N VAL A 820 -41.62 83.30 8.92
CA VAL A 820 -42.53 83.76 9.98
C VAL A 820 -41.72 84.03 11.25
N TYR A 821 -42.06 85.11 11.95
CA TYR A 821 -41.42 85.54 13.19
C TYR A 821 -42.44 85.61 14.32
N ALA A 822 -42.29 84.74 15.31
CA ALA A 822 -43.07 84.76 16.55
C ALA A 822 -42.43 85.69 17.58
N TYR A 823 -42.34 86.98 17.23
CA TYR A 823 -41.85 88.06 18.10
C TYR A 823 -42.51 87.95 19.47
N ILE A 824 -41.72 87.74 20.53
CA ILE A 824 -42.07 87.37 21.92
C ILE A 824 -43.02 86.18 22.12
N TYR A 825 -44.10 86.05 21.34
CA TYR A 825 -45.20 85.10 21.53
C TYR A 825 -44.77 83.63 21.55
N ASN A 826 -43.63 83.29 20.96
CA ASN A 826 -42.99 81.99 21.13
C ASN A 826 -41.47 82.13 21.31
N GLY A 827 -41.02 83.06 22.15
CA GLY A 827 -39.60 83.24 22.48
C GLY A 827 -38.74 83.73 21.30
N ASP A 828 -39.25 84.69 20.53
CA ASP A 828 -38.58 85.30 19.36
C ASP A 828 -38.16 84.29 18.28
N LYS A 829 -38.91 83.19 18.17
CA LYS A 829 -38.66 82.13 17.20
C LYS A 829 -38.96 82.59 15.77
N ARG A 830 -37.93 82.59 14.93
CA ARG A 830 -37.98 82.99 13.51
C ARG A 830 -37.64 81.81 12.61
N SER A 831 -38.45 81.52 11.59
CA SER A 831 -38.15 80.43 10.67
C SER A 831 -38.86 80.49 9.32
N THR A 832 -38.18 79.99 8.28
CA THR A 832 -38.73 79.65 6.96
C THR A 832 -39.30 78.22 6.89
N TRP A 833 -39.24 77.45 7.99
CA TRP A 833 -39.80 76.10 8.03
C TRP A 833 -41.25 76.10 8.51
N TRP A 834 -42.07 75.34 7.80
CA TRP A 834 -43.46 75.08 8.09
C TRP A 834 -43.66 73.59 8.36
N VAL A 835 -44.52 73.26 9.33
CA VAL A 835 -44.84 71.88 9.72
C VAL A 835 -46.16 71.48 9.09
N GLN A 836 -46.17 70.40 8.31
CA GLN A 836 -47.41 69.78 7.87
C GLN A 836 -48.05 69.06 9.06
N VAL A 837 -49.28 69.45 9.39
CA VAL A 837 -50.05 69.04 10.56
C VAL A 837 -51.41 68.43 10.21
N ASP A 838 -51.92 67.60 11.12
CA ASP A 838 -53.30 67.10 11.13
C ASP A 838 -54.26 68.18 11.67
N TYR A 839 -54.81 68.98 10.75
CA TYR A 839 -55.79 70.03 11.02
C TYR A 839 -56.77 70.09 9.84
N GLN A 840 -58.00 69.62 10.02
CA GLN A 840 -59.03 69.52 8.97
C GLN A 840 -58.54 68.81 7.67
N GLY A 841 -57.54 67.94 7.79
CA GLY A 841 -56.76 67.42 6.66
C GLY A 841 -55.25 67.62 6.89
N ARG A 842 -54.46 67.56 5.82
CA ARG A 842 -53.03 67.89 5.84
C ARG A 842 -52.83 69.35 5.44
N ASN A 843 -52.62 70.20 6.43
CA ASN A 843 -52.41 71.64 6.27
C ASN A 843 -51.10 72.05 6.97
N TYR A 844 -50.67 73.30 6.85
CA TYR A 844 -49.37 73.78 7.35
C TYR A 844 -49.53 74.83 8.44
N ILE A 845 -48.67 74.77 9.44
CA ILE A 845 -48.48 75.82 10.46
C ILE A 845 -46.99 76.19 10.50
N PRO A 846 -46.62 77.48 10.61
CA PRO A 846 -45.23 77.90 10.77
C PRO A 846 -44.58 77.24 11.99
N TRP A 847 -43.33 76.78 11.86
CA TRP A 847 -42.58 76.26 13.00
C TRP A 847 -42.35 77.36 14.05
N ALA A 848 -42.31 78.62 13.65
CA ALA A 848 -42.31 79.79 14.54
C ALA A 848 -43.43 79.74 15.61
N TRP A 849 -44.59 79.16 15.31
CA TRP A 849 -45.73 79.05 16.24
C TRP A 849 -45.96 77.64 16.80
N LEU A 850 -45.11 76.66 16.47
CA LEU A 850 -45.30 75.27 16.85
C LEU A 850 -44.06 74.72 17.55
N ASN A 851 -44.19 74.22 18.78
CA ASN A 851 -43.09 73.59 19.52
C ASN A 851 -43.31 72.07 19.52
N LEU A 852 -42.32 71.30 19.07
CA LEU A 852 -42.44 69.85 18.90
C LEU A 852 -42.25 69.09 20.23
N ASP A 853 -43.03 68.02 20.43
CA ASP A 853 -42.89 67.14 21.58
C ASP A 853 -41.48 66.50 21.61
N GLY A 854 -40.77 66.66 22.72
CA GLY A 854 -39.43 66.09 22.93
C GLY A 854 -38.26 67.05 22.67
N GLY A 855 -38.52 68.25 22.16
CA GLY A 855 -37.51 69.29 21.97
C GLY A 855 -37.74 70.09 20.69
N ASP A 856 -37.32 71.35 20.68
CA ASP A 856 -37.57 72.24 19.55
C ASP A 856 -36.48 72.14 18.47
N ASP A 857 -36.42 70.99 17.81
CA ASP A 857 -35.59 70.75 16.62
C ASP A 857 -36.46 70.30 15.44
N ILE A 858 -36.59 71.15 14.42
CA ILE A 858 -37.29 70.81 13.18
C ILE A 858 -36.65 69.66 12.41
N ASN A 859 -35.35 69.39 12.61
CA ASN A 859 -34.61 68.40 11.84
C ASN A 859 -34.99 66.96 12.20
N VAL A 860 -35.76 66.75 13.27
CA VAL A 860 -36.44 65.46 13.50
C VAL A 860 -37.42 65.17 12.36
N LEU A 861 -38.13 66.17 11.84
CA LEU A 861 -39.09 65.98 10.75
C LEU A 861 -38.36 65.75 9.41
N PRO A 862 -38.74 64.71 8.64
CA PRO A 862 -38.30 64.60 7.26
C PRO A 862 -38.91 65.75 6.44
N THR A 863 -38.25 66.11 5.35
CA THR A 863 -38.85 67.03 4.36
C THR A 863 -40.11 66.40 3.76
N CYS A 864 -41.11 67.23 3.48
CA CYS A 864 -42.25 66.90 2.62
C CYS A 864 -41.79 66.75 1.16
#